data_AF-A0AA36GVW8-F1
#
_entry.id   AF-A0AA36GVW8-F1
#
_cell.length_a   1.000
_cell.length_b   1.000
_cell.length_c   1.000
_cell.angle_alpha   90.00
_cell.angle_beta   90.00
_cell.angle_gamma   90.00
#
_symmetry.space_group_name_H-M   'P 1'
#
loop_
_entity.id
_entity.type
_entity.pdbx_description
1 polymer ?
#
loop_
_entity_poly.entity_id
_entity_poly.type
_entity_poly.pdbx_seq_one_letter_code
_entity_poly.pdbx_strand_id
1 'polypeptide(L)'
;MQRLFGERVPQIQALASSASPPASAELLPWIRKNEIGGDAVIETPFGRRQAIYCDYTASGRAIRPIEDYIGDNVLPLYGNTHSTVTVTSEQTTLLVHNARQEIRSMTGAGDGDSVIFIGTGTTAAVELLIHLLQPEKLVVINFIHEHHSNLLPWRSIAKACYSVKEAVDGTANIGDLVHVLEKSRKAYPDCQILAAFSACSNITGICQDVQKITAIAKRYKAIVVWDYASAAPYVDINVNGTQPLDAVFFSGHKFVGGVSTPGVLVVKKSLIRATKPKRIGGGTVFFVTPTGEWYLKDAEYREEGGTPDSVGIIRLALAVKLKRAIGEQTIIAREAHKSQRFLEGLQKCDNVVLLGAPTVRNRLAVFSFLVKDPISGLFFHHNYITALLNDLFGVQSRAGCMCAGPYAEFLLGIDEQLAAQYLASLREAEALDRTHLRRVGEHSCKEVLRPGFTRMSIPYFWSDEQVDHLVDCIRFVSERAADFIHLYQLNCESAKWHHDKQRTFHARKLDYVSFTKHGMVVEEEKRDTSDPVLPEKSIEEAKQLADESLEALKKTVVPDGRFAIDERHAHLRWFVLPIEVTERAMGKSVDYPNLPFVPRKYPKIVAEMNGVGTELQTSSNEQINGDSIAAKRDTEPGFREDTGDWEIIDKHFEDNCVPCSSDVAQCSPDSAERGNERWGGLGTDENPEEAKDSDDHKRVTELIHGLDMIKKMCIFSACGQIVFGVVMVGCLILTAVPTFNGKMLKWGCIKDIKNCEDSTDHEGYLKTVAIFMCLALLFEIIALAWNVFTFFACCCKKYLTRPLVILSLIATIMLLIAVIIYGVNNKDSIKKPFWLSICALVLAAVDTVIAALVCLGKRRLYKDSRVYKINDVYRSDSIRQKK
;
A
#
# COMPACT_ATOMS: atom_id res chain seq x y z
N MET A 1 -6.48 24.44 55.97
CA MET A 1 -6.41 22.97 56.07
C MET A 1 -4.94 22.59 56.11
N GLN A 2 -4.50 21.88 57.15
CA GLN A 2 -3.20 21.18 57.09
C GLN A 2 -3.45 19.90 56.31
N ARG A 3 -2.84 19.75 55.11
CA ARG A 3 -2.79 18.44 54.45
C ARG A 3 -1.74 17.60 55.16
N LEU A 4 -2.11 16.42 55.64
CA LEU A 4 -1.18 15.46 56.20
C LEU A 4 -0.28 14.87 55.11
N PHE A 5 0.98 14.60 55.46
CA PHE A 5 1.91 13.92 54.57
C PHE A 5 1.38 12.51 54.26
N GLY A 6 1.11 12.23 52.98
CA GLY A 6 0.49 10.97 52.53
C GLY A 6 -1.04 10.98 52.42
N GLU A 7 -1.70 12.14 52.50
CA GLU A 7 -3.12 12.25 52.10
C GLU A 7 -3.34 11.73 50.67
N ARG A 8 -4.41 10.94 50.50
CA ARG A 8 -4.79 10.44 49.16
C ARG A 8 -5.16 11.63 48.27
N VAL A 9 -4.59 11.65 47.07
CA VAL A 9 -5.07 12.54 45.99
C VAL A 9 -6.57 12.31 45.83
N PRO A 10 -7.41 13.37 45.79
CA PRO A 10 -8.84 13.21 45.54
C PRO A 10 -9.06 12.40 44.26
N GLN A 11 -9.93 11.39 44.32
CA GLN A 11 -10.34 10.70 43.10
C GLN A 11 -10.95 11.75 42.16
N ILE A 12 -10.46 11.78 40.92
CA ILE A 12 -11.02 12.63 39.87
C ILE A 12 -12.46 12.16 39.66
N GLN A 13 -13.42 12.91 40.19
CA GLN A 13 -14.83 12.61 40.01
C GLN A 13 -15.13 12.73 38.52
N ALA A 14 -15.53 11.61 37.91
CA ALA A 14 -16.10 11.62 36.58
C ALA A 14 -17.32 12.55 36.60
N LEU A 15 -17.29 13.61 35.79
CA LEU A 15 -18.47 14.44 35.55
C LEU A 15 -19.57 13.53 35.04
N ALA A 16 -20.68 13.46 35.78
CA ALA A 16 -21.84 12.65 35.40
C ALA A 16 -22.28 13.02 33.98
N SER A 17 -22.56 12.02 33.14
CA SER A 17 -22.90 12.26 31.75
C SER A 17 -24.19 13.09 31.64
N SER A 18 -24.04 14.36 31.27
CA SER A 18 -25.15 15.23 30.90
C SER A 18 -25.95 14.56 29.78
N ALA A 19 -27.28 14.57 29.91
CA ALA A 19 -28.19 13.96 28.95
C ALA A 19 -27.89 14.42 27.51
N SER A 20 -28.03 13.48 26.56
CA SER A 20 -27.80 13.73 25.13
C SER A 20 -28.63 14.93 24.64
N PRO A 21 -28.02 15.94 23.98
CA PRO A 21 -28.77 17.08 23.46
C PRO A 21 -29.74 16.64 22.34
N PRO A 22 -30.91 17.29 22.21
CA PRO A 22 -31.92 16.93 21.22
C PRO A 22 -31.58 17.46 19.81
N ALA A 23 -32.14 16.77 18.80
CA ALA A 23 -32.14 17.12 17.36
C ALA A 23 -30.75 17.21 16.69
N SER A 24 -30.35 16.12 16.03
CA SER A 24 -28.95 15.88 15.68
C SER A 24 -28.63 15.95 14.17
N ALA A 25 -29.65 16.05 13.31
CA ALA A 25 -29.48 16.22 11.86
C ALA A 25 -28.94 17.61 11.47
N GLU A 26 -29.07 18.61 12.36
CA GLU A 26 -28.57 19.98 12.16
C GLU A 26 -27.03 20.06 12.11
N LEU A 27 -26.33 19.04 12.62
CA LEU A 27 -24.88 18.92 12.51
C LEU A 27 -24.41 18.49 11.11
N LEU A 28 -25.28 17.89 10.27
CA LEU A 28 -24.85 17.39 8.95
C LEU A 28 -24.38 18.52 8.00
N PRO A 29 -25.08 19.67 7.87
CA PRO A 29 -24.55 20.85 7.17
C PRO A 29 -23.26 21.40 7.80
N TRP A 30 -23.14 21.36 9.13
CA TRP A 30 -21.93 21.82 9.82
C TRP A 30 -20.73 20.94 9.49
N ILE A 31 -20.89 19.62 9.42
CA ILE A 31 -19.83 18.68 9.00
C ILE A 31 -19.41 18.98 7.55
N ARG A 32 -20.37 19.12 6.62
CA ARG A 32 -20.08 19.48 5.21
C ARG A 32 -19.25 20.77 5.09
N LYS A 33 -19.56 21.79 5.90
CA LYS A 33 -18.86 23.08 5.91
C LYS A 33 -17.45 23.00 6.52
N ASN A 34 -17.22 22.11 7.49
CA ASN A 34 -15.98 22.06 8.28
C ASN A 34 -15.03 20.92 7.91
N GLU A 35 -15.38 20.05 6.97
CA GLU A 35 -14.47 19.03 6.44
C GLU A 35 -13.27 19.66 5.74
N ILE A 36 -12.05 19.28 6.14
CA ILE A 36 -10.83 19.80 5.55
C ILE A 36 -10.67 19.27 4.12
N GLY A 37 -10.81 20.19 3.15
CA GLY A 37 -10.68 19.94 1.73
C GLY A 37 -11.95 19.44 1.05
N GLY A 38 -13.15 19.70 1.59
CA GLY A 38 -14.39 19.59 0.82
C GLY A 38 -14.44 20.57 -0.37
N ASP A 39 -13.66 21.64 -0.27
CA ASP A 39 -13.37 22.68 -1.27
C ASP A 39 -12.07 22.43 -2.07
N ALA A 40 -11.39 21.29 -1.85
CA ALA A 40 -10.13 21.01 -2.52
C ALA A 40 -10.34 20.85 -4.05
N VAL A 41 -9.43 21.41 -4.82
CA VAL A 41 -9.42 21.32 -6.28
C VAL A 41 -8.20 20.54 -6.74
N ILE A 42 -8.39 19.65 -7.71
CA ILE A 42 -7.33 18.90 -8.38
C ILE A 42 -7.23 19.32 -9.85
N GLU A 43 -6.02 19.19 -10.40
CA GLU A 43 -5.74 19.36 -11.83
C GLU A 43 -5.82 17.98 -12.51
N THR A 44 -6.69 17.86 -13.52
CA THR A 44 -6.91 16.64 -14.31
C THR A 44 -6.59 16.91 -15.80
N PRO A 45 -6.55 15.87 -16.66
CA PRO A 45 -6.28 16.04 -18.09
C PRO A 45 -7.38 16.83 -18.83
N PHE A 46 -8.55 16.95 -18.20
CA PHE A 46 -9.73 17.65 -18.70
C PHE A 46 -9.95 19.00 -17.99
N GLY A 47 -8.98 19.46 -17.19
CA GLY A 47 -9.00 20.75 -16.50
C GLY A 47 -9.13 20.64 -14.98
N ARG A 48 -9.49 21.73 -14.32
CA ARG A 48 -9.64 21.77 -12.85
C ARG A 48 -10.96 21.14 -12.42
N ARG A 49 -10.94 20.27 -11.40
CA ARG A 49 -12.10 19.57 -10.83
C ARG A 49 -12.13 19.66 -9.31
N GLN A 50 -13.32 19.79 -8.71
CA GLN A 50 -13.47 19.66 -7.26
C GLN A 50 -13.24 18.20 -6.84
N ALA A 51 -12.49 17.98 -5.75
CA ALA A 51 -12.21 16.65 -5.24
C ALA A 51 -13.40 16.07 -4.45
N ILE A 52 -14.22 15.26 -5.13
CA ILE A 52 -15.39 14.60 -4.54
C ILE A 52 -14.92 13.30 -3.86
N TYR A 53 -14.65 13.35 -2.56
CA TYR A 53 -14.11 12.20 -1.84
C TYR A 53 -15.15 11.10 -1.59
N CYS A 54 -14.88 9.87 -2.04
CA CYS A 54 -15.81 8.73 -1.94
C CYS A 54 -15.20 7.48 -1.29
N ASP A 55 -14.14 7.59 -0.48
CA ASP A 55 -13.42 6.44 0.09
C ASP A 55 -13.39 6.43 1.64
N TYR A 56 -14.44 6.98 2.27
CA TYR A 56 -14.67 6.98 3.73
C TYR A 56 -14.54 5.59 4.39
N THR A 57 -14.88 4.50 3.68
CA THR A 57 -14.70 3.12 4.18
C THR A 57 -13.22 2.74 4.38
N ALA A 58 -12.29 3.41 3.70
CA ALA A 58 -10.85 3.28 3.96
C ALA A 58 -10.39 4.21 5.08
N SER A 59 -10.75 5.50 5.02
CA SER A 59 -10.42 6.51 6.03
C SER A 59 -11.45 7.64 5.99
N GLY A 60 -11.84 8.15 7.15
CA GLY A 60 -12.54 9.42 7.24
C GLY A 60 -11.64 10.60 6.85
N ARG A 61 -12.21 11.81 6.91
CA ARG A 61 -11.49 13.07 6.69
C ARG A 61 -11.44 13.91 7.97
N ALA A 62 -10.47 14.80 8.07
CA ALA A 62 -10.31 15.68 9.23
C ALA A 62 -11.40 16.78 9.25
N ILE A 63 -11.80 17.20 10.46
CA ILE A 63 -12.76 18.27 10.68
C ILE A 63 -12.01 19.47 11.28
N ARG A 64 -12.10 20.64 10.63
CA ARG A 64 -11.28 21.80 10.96
C ARG A 64 -11.36 22.20 12.44
N PRO A 65 -12.54 22.39 13.07
CA PRO A 65 -12.63 22.65 14.51
C PRO A 65 -12.05 21.58 15.45
N ILE A 66 -11.90 20.32 15.01
CA ILE A 66 -11.21 19.28 15.80
C ILE A 66 -9.70 19.51 15.76
N GLU A 67 -9.13 19.79 14.59
CA GLU A 67 -7.70 20.07 14.45
C GLU A 67 -7.32 21.42 15.07
N ASP A 68 -8.17 22.44 14.95
CA ASP A 68 -8.01 23.75 15.61
C ASP A 68 -8.02 23.57 17.15
N TYR A 69 -8.97 22.79 17.70
CA TYR A 69 -8.99 22.47 19.13
C TYR A 69 -7.71 21.75 19.58
N ILE A 70 -7.17 20.83 18.76
CA ILE A 70 -5.91 20.16 19.05
C ILE A 70 -4.74 21.15 19.05
N GLY A 71 -4.67 22.03 18.05
CA GLY A 71 -3.66 23.08 17.93
C GLY A 71 -3.67 24.06 19.11
N ASP A 72 -4.87 24.48 19.54
CA ASP A 72 -5.04 25.58 20.50
C ASP A 72 -5.17 25.10 21.97
N ASN A 73 -5.65 23.89 22.22
CA ASN A 73 -6.00 23.41 23.57
C ASN A 73 -5.28 22.12 24.00
N VAL A 74 -4.73 21.33 23.06
CA VAL A 74 -4.04 20.07 23.37
C VAL A 74 -2.53 20.25 23.27
N LEU A 75 -2.01 20.71 22.13
CA LEU A 75 -0.58 20.85 21.88
C LEU A 75 0.14 21.86 22.81
N PRO A 76 -0.45 23.02 23.20
CA PRO A 76 0.24 23.99 24.05
C PRO A 76 0.49 23.51 25.48
N LEU A 77 -0.32 22.55 25.96
CA LEU A 77 -0.17 21.90 27.26
C LEU A 77 0.27 20.44 27.16
N TYR A 78 0.75 20.01 25.99
CA TYR A 78 1.20 18.64 25.78
C TYR A 78 2.44 18.33 26.63
N GLY A 79 2.37 17.22 27.35
CA GLY A 79 3.50 16.63 28.06
C GLY A 79 3.40 15.12 27.96
N ASN A 80 4.54 14.42 27.89
CA ASN A 80 4.51 12.96 27.83
C ASN A 80 3.77 12.42 29.07
N THR A 81 2.91 11.41 28.88
CA THR A 81 2.35 10.63 29.99
C THR A 81 3.48 9.93 30.75
N HIS A 82 3.18 9.32 31.90
CA HIS A 82 4.15 8.69 32.82
C HIS A 82 4.94 9.64 33.76
N SER A 83 4.77 10.96 33.65
CA SER A 83 5.11 11.90 34.73
C SER A 83 3.84 12.34 35.46
N THR A 84 3.93 12.67 36.75
CA THR A 84 2.75 12.87 37.62
C THR A 84 2.82 14.14 38.46
N VAL A 85 3.67 15.09 38.07
CA VAL A 85 4.00 16.29 38.89
C VAL A 85 3.93 17.60 38.08
N THR A 86 4.04 17.53 36.75
CA THR A 86 3.99 18.72 35.89
C THR A 86 2.62 18.86 35.24
N VAL A 87 2.09 20.09 35.24
CA VAL A 87 0.76 20.44 34.72
C VAL A 87 0.53 19.88 33.31
N THR A 88 1.52 19.93 32.42
CA THR A 88 1.40 19.44 31.04
C THR A 88 1.27 17.91 30.95
N SER A 89 1.96 17.17 31.82
CA SER A 89 1.89 15.72 31.88
C SER A 89 0.61 15.24 32.57
N GLU A 90 0.19 15.92 33.64
CA GLU A 90 -1.12 15.68 34.29
C GLU A 90 -2.27 15.96 33.31
N GLN A 91 -2.25 17.10 32.61
CA GLN A 91 -3.28 17.48 31.63
C GLN A 91 -3.36 16.46 30.49
N THR A 92 -2.24 16.03 29.92
CA THR A 92 -2.24 15.04 28.84
C THR A 92 -2.73 13.68 29.34
N THR A 93 -2.33 13.26 30.54
CA THR A 93 -2.81 12.02 31.18
C THR A 93 -4.32 12.06 31.45
N LEU A 94 -4.85 13.19 31.92
CA LEU A 94 -6.29 13.41 32.12
C LEU A 94 -7.06 13.36 30.79
N LEU A 95 -6.55 14.01 29.74
CA LEU A 95 -7.19 13.98 28.43
C LEU A 95 -7.21 12.56 27.82
N VAL A 96 -6.14 11.78 27.98
CA VAL A 96 -6.10 10.35 27.57
C VAL A 96 -7.04 9.49 28.42
N HIS A 97 -7.16 9.75 29.72
CA HIS A 97 -8.15 9.06 30.56
C HIS A 97 -9.58 9.38 30.11
N ASN A 98 -9.91 10.66 29.92
CA ASN A 98 -11.22 11.10 29.44
C ASN A 98 -11.55 10.52 28.07
N ALA A 99 -10.57 10.47 27.17
CA ALA A 99 -10.71 9.84 25.86
C ALA A 99 -11.11 8.36 25.98
N ARG A 100 -10.50 7.61 26.91
CA ARG A 100 -10.89 6.22 27.20
C ARG A 100 -12.31 6.12 27.75
N GLN A 101 -12.76 7.07 28.57
CA GLN A 101 -14.16 7.11 29.06
C GLN A 101 -15.17 7.40 27.94
N GLU A 102 -14.81 8.21 26.94
CA GLU A 102 -15.64 8.43 25.75
C GLU A 102 -15.77 7.14 24.91
N ILE A 103 -14.68 6.37 24.76
CA ILE A 103 -14.74 5.04 24.11
C ILE A 103 -15.58 4.06 24.92
N ARG A 104 -15.40 3.97 26.24
CA ARG A 104 -16.22 3.14 27.14
C ARG A 104 -17.71 3.48 26.99
N SER A 105 -18.03 4.77 26.97
CA SER A 105 -19.39 5.29 26.78
C SER A 105 -19.97 4.97 25.40
N MET A 106 -19.18 5.04 24.32
CA MET A 106 -19.61 4.68 22.96
C MET A 106 -19.83 3.18 22.79
N THR A 107 -19.10 2.34 23.52
CA THR A 107 -19.06 0.88 23.32
C THR A 107 -19.85 0.09 24.37
N GLY A 108 -20.42 0.75 25.37
CA GLY A 108 -21.06 0.10 26.53
C GLY A 108 -20.09 -0.68 27.43
N ALA A 109 -18.79 -0.37 27.41
CA ALA A 109 -17.76 -1.10 28.16
C ALA A 109 -17.71 -0.68 29.65
N GLY A 110 -17.87 -1.67 30.54
CA GLY A 110 -17.89 -1.49 31.99
C GLY A 110 -16.59 -1.90 32.68
N ASP A 111 -16.59 -2.02 34.00
CA ASP A 111 -15.39 -2.34 34.79
C ASP A 111 -14.77 -3.71 34.47
N GLY A 112 -15.58 -4.65 33.99
CA GLY A 112 -15.15 -5.97 33.51
C GLY A 112 -14.46 -5.95 32.13
N ASP A 113 -14.43 -4.81 31.45
CA ASP A 113 -13.82 -4.61 30.14
C ASP A 113 -12.51 -3.82 30.26
N SER A 114 -11.55 -4.10 29.39
CA SER A 114 -10.37 -3.27 29.12
C SER A 114 -10.48 -2.62 27.75
N VAL A 115 -10.20 -1.32 27.68
CA VAL A 115 -10.16 -0.50 26.46
C VAL A 115 -8.72 -0.07 26.21
N ILE A 116 -8.11 -0.64 25.17
CA ILE A 116 -6.69 -0.51 24.86
C ILE A 116 -6.52 0.18 23.50
N PHE A 117 -5.76 1.27 23.46
CA PHE A 117 -5.40 1.97 22.23
C PHE A 117 -4.16 1.32 21.59
N ILE A 118 -4.20 1.02 20.30
CA ILE A 118 -3.07 0.36 19.65
C ILE A 118 -2.89 0.67 18.16
N GLY A 119 -1.72 1.24 17.84
CA GLY A 119 -1.06 1.14 16.53
C GLY A 119 -1.92 1.42 15.29
N THR A 120 -1.68 0.65 14.24
CA THR A 120 -2.20 0.83 12.88
C THR A 120 -3.63 0.33 12.67
N GLY A 121 -4.52 0.60 13.64
CA GLY A 121 -5.92 0.20 13.56
C GLY A 121 -6.17 -1.27 13.93
N THR A 122 -7.26 -1.81 13.40
CA THR A 122 -7.76 -3.17 13.64
C THR A 122 -6.71 -4.28 13.55
N THR A 123 -5.79 -4.24 12.57
CA THR A 123 -4.75 -5.27 12.44
C THR A 123 -3.93 -5.41 13.73
N ALA A 124 -3.48 -4.30 14.31
CA ALA A 124 -2.68 -4.31 15.53
C ALA A 124 -3.51 -4.75 16.76
N ALA A 125 -4.82 -4.48 16.76
CA ALA A 125 -5.76 -4.92 17.79
C ALA A 125 -5.99 -6.44 17.76
N VAL A 126 -6.17 -7.04 16.59
CA VAL A 126 -6.32 -8.51 16.44
C VAL A 126 -5.05 -9.23 16.90
N GLU A 127 -3.88 -8.78 16.45
CA GLU A 127 -2.62 -9.40 16.90
C GLU A 127 -2.33 -9.18 18.39
N LEU A 128 -2.84 -8.11 19.01
CA LEU A 128 -2.76 -7.93 20.47
C LEU A 128 -3.72 -8.89 21.17
N LEU A 129 -4.93 -9.05 20.66
CA LEU A 129 -5.90 -10.00 21.21
C LEU A 129 -5.36 -11.43 21.21
N ILE A 130 -4.67 -11.85 20.14
CA ILE A 130 -3.95 -13.13 20.08
C ILE A 130 -2.93 -13.26 21.23
N HIS A 131 -2.11 -12.23 21.44
CA HIS A 131 -1.13 -12.18 22.55
C HIS A 131 -1.83 -12.26 23.92
N LEU A 132 -2.91 -11.51 24.13
CA LEU A 132 -3.63 -11.47 25.41
C LEU A 132 -4.32 -12.81 25.73
N LEU A 133 -4.88 -13.49 24.73
CA LEU A 133 -5.60 -14.75 24.89
C LEU A 133 -4.67 -15.95 25.17
N GLN A 134 -3.44 -15.94 24.65
CA GLN A 134 -2.49 -17.08 24.68
C GLN A 134 -3.18 -18.44 24.40
N PRO A 135 -3.78 -18.64 23.21
CA PRO A 135 -4.51 -19.85 22.89
C PRO A 135 -3.57 -21.03 22.59
N GLU A 136 -3.79 -22.17 23.25
CA GLU A 136 -3.00 -23.40 23.01
C GLU A 136 -3.54 -24.25 21.84
N LYS A 137 -4.87 -24.41 21.77
CA LYS A 137 -5.57 -25.21 20.75
C LYS A 137 -6.79 -24.45 20.28
N LEU A 138 -6.71 -23.88 19.08
CA LEU A 138 -7.72 -22.99 18.51
C LEU A 138 -8.32 -23.57 17.23
N VAL A 139 -9.65 -23.52 17.10
CA VAL A 139 -10.37 -23.69 15.83
C VAL A 139 -11.11 -22.39 15.55
N VAL A 140 -10.94 -21.85 14.35
CA VAL A 140 -11.48 -20.54 13.97
C VAL A 140 -12.66 -20.73 13.04
N ILE A 141 -13.73 -19.98 13.28
CA ILE A 141 -14.89 -19.87 12.41
C ILE A 141 -15.02 -18.41 12.01
N ASN A 142 -15.05 -18.15 10.71
CA ASN A 142 -15.11 -16.81 10.13
C ASN A 142 -16.22 -16.73 9.09
N PHE A 143 -16.66 -15.52 8.72
CA PHE A 143 -17.50 -15.36 7.52
C PHE A 143 -16.64 -15.37 6.25
N ILE A 144 -17.25 -15.66 5.11
CA ILE A 144 -16.61 -15.39 3.82
C ILE A 144 -16.30 -13.90 3.63
N HIS A 145 -17.08 -13.01 4.27
CA HIS A 145 -16.97 -11.54 4.20
C HIS A 145 -15.72 -10.93 4.88
N GLU A 146 -14.88 -11.71 5.57
CA GLU A 146 -13.83 -11.15 6.43
C GLU A 146 -12.75 -10.36 5.69
N HIS A 147 -12.38 -9.24 6.29
CA HIS A 147 -11.19 -8.48 5.91
C HIS A 147 -9.92 -9.24 6.32
N HIS A 148 -8.83 -9.10 5.55
CA HIS A 148 -7.56 -9.79 5.81
C HIS A 148 -7.04 -9.61 7.25
N SER A 149 -7.25 -8.44 7.87
CA SER A 149 -6.89 -8.17 9.26
C SER A 149 -7.60 -9.06 10.29
N ASN A 150 -8.81 -9.55 9.98
CA ASN A 150 -9.59 -10.46 10.82
C ASN A 150 -9.65 -11.90 10.25
N LEU A 151 -8.74 -12.23 9.32
CA LEU A 151 -8.63 -13.56 8.72
C LEU A 151 -7.21 -14.13 8.87
N LEU A 152 -6.20 -13.39 8.39
CA LEU A 152 -4.82 -13.88 8.31
C LEU A 152 -4.18 -14.14 9.68
N PRO A 153 -4.31 -13.26 10.70
CA PRO A 153 -3.69 -13.50 12.01
C PRO A 153 -4.30 -14.69 12.77
N TRP A 154 -5.59 -14.97 12.57
CA TRP A 154 -6.24 -16.14 13.13
C TRP A 154 -5.84 -17.41 12.39
N ARG A 155 -5.80 -17.36 11.05
CA ARG A 155 -5.45 -18.50 10.20
C ARG A 155 -4.01 -19.00 10.42
N SER A 156 -3.08 -18.14 10.80
CA SER A 156 -1.68 -18.54 11.07
C SER A 156 -1.48 -19.29 12.40
N ILE A 157 -2.44 -19.23 13.33
CA ILE A 157 -2.36 -19.88 14.66
C ILE A 157 -3.41 -20.98 14.86
N ALA A 158 -4.40 -21.09 13.97
CA ALA A 158 -5.50 -22.03 14.11
C ALA A 158 -5.09 -23.45 13.69
N LYS A 159 -5.55 -24.45 14.45
CA LYS A 159 -5.45 -25.87 14.06
C LYS A 159 -6.35 -26.19 12.86
N ALA A 160 -7.47 -25.49 12.74
CA ALA A 160 -8.37 -25.54 11.59
C ALA A 160 -9.15 -24.22 11.48
N CYS A 161 -9.47 -23.82 10.25
CA CYS A 161 -10.35 -22.68 9.96
C CYS A 161 -11.57 -23.15 9.15
N TYR A 162 -12.74 -22.58 9.43
CA TYR A 162 -13.96 -22.82 8.69
C TYR A 162 -14.63 -21.50 8.30
N SER A 163 -14.95 -21.37 7.01
CA SER A 163 -15.66 -20.21 6.48
C SER A 163 -17.16 -20.49 6.38
N VAL A 164 -17.98 -19.61 6.95
CA VAL A 164 -19.44 -19.62 6.83
C VAL A 164 -19.84 -18.88 5.56
N LYS A 165 -20.73 -19.50 4.79
CA LYS A 165 -21.19 -19.00 3.48
C LYS A 165 -22.09 -17.78 3.60
N GLU A 166 -22.14 -17.03 2.51
CA GLU A 166 -23.13 -15.97 2.31
C GLU A 166 -24.53 -16.55 2.03
N ALA A 167 -25.56 -15.94 2.60
CA ALA A 167 -26.96 -16.20 2.31
C ALA A 167 -27.41 -15.55 0.98
N VAL A 168 -28.64 -15.84 0.54
CA VAL A 168 -29.21 -15.26 -0.69
C VAL A 168 -29.40 -13.73 -0.57
N ASP A 169 -29.61 -13.23 0.64
CA ASP A 169 -29.69 -11.80 0.95
C ASP A 169 -28.32 -11.15 1.20
N GLY A 170 -27.20 -11.84 0.97
CA GLY A 170 -25.87 -11.26 1.18
C GLY A 170 -25.40 -11.21 2.65
N THR A 171 -26.23 -11.60 3.62
CA THR A 171 -25.83 -11.74 5.03
C THR A 171 -25.10 -13.06 5.29
N ALA A 172 -24.66 -13.32 6.53
CA ALA A 172 -24.12 -14.64 6.90
C ALA A 172 -25.23 -15.70 6.95
N ASN A 173 -25.03 -16.85 6.30
CA ASN A 173 -26.01 -17.94 6.31
C ASN A 173 -26.08 -18.59 7.70
N ILE A 174 -27.19 -18.33 8.40
CA ILE A 174 -27.42 -18.82 9.77
C ILE A 174 -27.49 -20.36 9.87
N GLY A 175 -28.00 -21.04 8.84
CA GLY A 175 -28.03 -22.51 8.81
C GLY A 175 -26.64 -23.11 8.63
N ASP A 176 -25.86 -22.53 7.72
CA ASP A 176 -24.45 -22.91 7.48
C ASP A 176 -23.57 -22.60 8.71
N LEU A 177 -23.81 -21.48 9.41
CA LEU A 177 -23.17 -21.14 10.70
C LEU A 177 -23.38 -22.24 11.76
N VAL A 178 -24.63 -22.68 11.94
CA VAL A 178 -24.96 -23.76 12.89
C VAL A 178 -24.29 -25.08 12.49
N HIS A 179 -24.37 -25.44 11.20
CA HIS A 179 -23.72 -26.64 10.67
C HIS A 179 -22.19 -26.62 10.89
N VAL A 180 -21.54 -25.49 10.60
CA VAL A 180 -20.10 -25.31 10.80
C VAL A 180 -19.73 -25.39 12.29
N LEU A 181 -20.46 -24.70 13.18
CA LEU A 181 -20.24 -24.77 14.63
C LEU A 181 -20.34 -26.20 15.16
N GLU A 182 -21.33 -26.96 14.71
CA GLU A 182 -21.48 -28.38 15.07
C GLU A 182 -20.36 -29.25 14.53
N LYS A 183 -20.02 -29.10 13.25
CA LYS A 183 -18.94 -29.84 12.60
C LYS A 183 -17.60 -29.59 13.31
N SER A 184 -17.26 -28.33 13.57
CA SER A 184 -16.05 -27.93 14.29
C SER A 184 -16.02 -28.48 15.71
N ARG A 185 -17.14 -28.42 16.46
CA ARG A 185 -17.20 -28.93 17.84
C ARG A 185 -17.11 -30.46 17.90
N LYS A 186 -17.71 -31.18 16.94
CA LYS A 186 -17.62 -32.65 16.82
C LYS A 186 -16.21 -33.10 16.43
N ALA A 187 -15.57 -32.43 15.46
CA ALA A 187 -14.22 -32.77 15.00
C ALA A 187 -13.11 -32.40 16.00
N TYR A 188 -13.33 -31.37 16.82
CA TYR A 188 -12.32 -30.83 17.74
C TYR A 188 -12.91 -30.55 19.13
N PRO A 189 -13.32 -31.59 19.90
CA PRO A 189 -13.96 -31.42 21.20
C PRO A 189 -13.08 -30.64 22.19
N ASP A 190 -11.77 -30.94 22.23
CA ASP A 190 -10.79 -30.36 23.17
C ASP A 190 -10.24 -28.99 22.73
N CYS A 191 -10.68 -28.44 21.59
CA CYS A 191 -10.19 -27.15 21.11
C CYS A 191 -11.13 -26.01 21.51
N GLN A 192 -10.56 -24.84 21.80
CA GLN A 192 -11.35 -23.63 21.92
C GLN A 192 -11.83 -23.22 20.52
N ILE A 193 -13.14 -23.01 20.38
CA ILE A 193 -13.69 -22.40 19.16
C ILE A 193 -13.63 -20.88 19.33
N LEU A 194 -13.12 -20.19 18.31
CA LEU A 194 -13.15 -18.74 18.22
C LEU A 194 -13.93 -18.35 16.96
N ALA A 195 -14.97 -17.54 17.16
CA ALA A 195 -15.83 -17.00 16.14
C ALA A 195 -15.38 -15.56 15.85
N ALA A 196 -14.75 -15.34 14.69
CA ALA A 196 -14.18 -14.06 14.27
C ALA A 196 -14.98 -13.50 13.10
N PHE A 197 -15.75 -12.44 13.36
CA PHE A 197 -16.80 -11.97 12.45
C PHE A 197 -16.76 -10.46 12.23
N SER A 198 -17.02 -10.00 11.00
CA SER A 198 -17.17 -8.58 10.67
C SER A 198 -18.61 -8.10 10.86
N ALA A 199 -18.77 -6.96 11.53
CA ALA A 199 -20.09 -6.37 11.80
C ALA A 199 -20.76 -5.83 10.52
N CYS A 200 -19.99 -5.23 9.60
CA CYS A 200 -20.46 -4.82 8.26
C CYS A 200 -19.35 -4.99 7.22
N SER A 201 -19.68 -5.54 6.05
CA SER A 201 -18.70 -5.79 4.97
C SER A 201 -18.06 -4.50 4.46
N ASN A 202 -16.73 -4.52 4.26
CA ASN A 202 -15.99 -3.42 3.65
C ASN A 202 -16.09 -3.35 2.11
N ILE A 203 -16.72 -4.35 1.48
CA ILE A 203 -16.98 -4.43 0.03
C ILE A 203 -18.44 -4.08 -0.27
N THR A 204 -19.40 -4.73 0.40
CA THR A 204 -20.83 -4.63 0.09
C THR A 204 -21.61 -3.75 1.07
N GLY A 205 -21.01 -3.28 2.16
CA GLY A 205 -21.68 -2.46 3.18
C GLY A 205 -22.73 -3.20 4.01
N ILE A 206 -23.13 -4.42 3.64
CA ILE A 206 -24.15 -5.23 4.32
C ILE A 206 -23.73 -5.49 5.77
N CYS A 207 -24.64 -5.22 6.71
CA CYS A 207 -24.43 -5.36 8.14
C CYS A 207 -25.10 -6.62 8.69
N GLN A 208 -24.41 -7.27 9.63
CA GLN A 208 -24.80 -8.53 10.24
C GLN A 208 -25.61 -8.31 11.52
N ASP A 209 -26.48 -9.27 11.88
CA ASP A 209 -27.17 -9.28 13.18
C ASP A 209 -26.22 -9.81 14.26
N VAL A 210 -25.38 -8.90 14.77
CA VAL A 210 -24.33 -9.17 15.76
C VAL A 210 -24.88 -9.90 16.99
N GLN A 211 -26.03 -9.49 17.52
CA GLN A 211 -26.58 -10.01 18.76
C GLN A 211 -27.15 -11.43 18.55
N LYS A 212 -27.92 -11.66 17.47
CA LYS A 212 -28.44 -13.00 17.12
C LYS A 212 -27.32 -13.99 16.81
N ILE A 213 -26.32 -13.58 16.05
CA ILE A 213 -25.19 -14.44 15.69
C ILE A 213 -24.34 -14.77 16.93
N THR A 214 -24.10 -13.79 17.81
CA THR A 214 -23.38 -14.04 19.08
C THR A 214 -24.16 -15.00 19.98
N ALA A 215 -25.49 -14.88 20.05
CA ALA A 215 -26.34 -15.83 20.78
C ALA A 215 -26.17 -17.27 20.28
N ILE A 216 -26.05 -17.47 18.96
CA ILE A 216 -25.86 -18.78 18.35
C ILE A 216 -24.46 -19.32 18.66
N ALA A 217 -23.40 -18.55 18.39
CA ALA A 217 -22.03 -18.97 18.62
C ALA A 217 -21.74 -19.32 20.09
N LYS A 218 -22.32 -18.58 21.05
CA LYS A 218 -22.14 -18.85 22.49
C LYS A 218 -22.77 -20.16 22.96
N ARG A 219 -23.81 -20.70 22.30
CA ARG A 219 -24.35 -22.04 22.60
C ARG A 219 -23.31 -23.15 22.41
N TYR A 220 -22.35 -22.96 21.51
CA TYR A 220 -21.25 -23.89 21.24
C TYR A 220 -19.97 -23.58 22.03
N LYS A 221 -20.08 -22.72 23.05
CA LYS A 221 -18.97 -22.26 23.91
C LYS A 221 -17.83 -21.61 23.12
N ALA A 222 -18.16 -20.89 22.04
CA ALA A 222 -17.19 -20.11 21.28
C ALA A 222 -16.84 -18.81 22.00
N ILE A 223 -15.59 -18.36 21.85
CA ILE A 223 -15.19 -16.97 22.13
C ILE A 223 -15.60 -16.15 20.89
N VAL A 224 -16.37 -15.09 21.06
CA VAL A 224 -16.96 -14.33 19.94
C VAL A 224 -16.32 -12.94 19.83
N VAL A 225 -15.57 -12.71 18.76
CA VAL A 225 -14.80 -11.49 18.50
C VAL A 225 -15.32 -10.79 17.24
N TRP A 226 -15.51 -9.48 17.31
CA TRP A 226 -16.14 -8.71 16.21
C TRP A 226 -15.24 -7.60 15.65
N ASP A 227 -15.04 -7.62 14.33
CA ASP A 227 -14.45 -6.53 13.56
C ASP A 227 -15.49 -5.45 13.27
N TYR A 228 -15.32 -4.31 13.93
CA TYR A 228 -16.12 -3.10 13.72
C TYR A 228 -15.37 -2.03 12.91
N ALA A 229 -14.25 -2.33 12.25
CA ALA A 229 -13.46 -1.35 11.49
C ALA A 229 -14.33 -0.51 10.53
N SER A 230 -15.17 -1.15 9.71
CA SER A 230 -16.07 -0.46 8.78
C SER A 230 -17.32 0.09 9.45
N ALA A 231 -17.76 -0.50 10.56
CA ALA A 231 -19.07 -0.26 11.17
C ALA A 231 -19.05 0.83 12.27
N ALA A 232 -18.00 0.90 13.08
CA ALA A 232 -17.87 1.77 14.25
C ALA A 232 -18.15 3.27 14.01
N PRO A 233 -17.83 3.87 12.85
CA PRO A 233 -18.19 5.26 12.57
C PRO A 233 -19.69 5.52 12.41
N TYR A 234 -20.49 4.47 12.19
CA TYR A 234 -21.88 4.57 11.72
C TYR A 234 -22.90 3.94 12.68
N VAL A 235 -22.62 2.73 13.19
CA VAL A 235 -23.58 1.94 13.97
C VAL A 235 -23.35 2.07 15.48
N ASP A 236 -24.32 1.58 16.27
CA ASP A 236 -24.16 1.41 17.71
C ASP A 236 -23.24 0.23 18.06
N ILE A 237 -22.52 0.32 19.17
CA ILE A 237 -21.66 -0.74 19.70
C ILE A 237 -22.02 -0.95 21.17
N ASN A 238 -22.49 -2.16 21.53
CA ASN A 238 -22.72 -2.51 22.92
C ASN A 238 -22.07 -3.86 23.26
N VAL A 239 -20.88 -3.81 23.87
CA VAL A 239 -20.12 -5.01 24.30
C VAL A 239 -20.73 -5.69 25.53
N ASN A 240 -21.69 -5.06 26.19
CA ASN A 240 -22.49 -5.58 27.30
C ASN A 240 -24.00 -5.59 26.96
N GLY A 241 -24.34 -5.72 25.67
CA GLY A 241 -25.72 -5.90 25.22
C GLY A 241 -26.32 -7.24 25.66
N THR A 242 -27.53 -7.52 25.19
CA THR A 242 -28.31 -8.74 25.49
C THR A 242 -27.50 -10.03 25.42
N GLN A 243 -26.57 -10.10 24.47
CA GLN A 243 -25.46 -11.04 24.45
C GLN A 243 -24.14 -10.25 24.55
N PRO A 244 -23.40 -10.37 25.67
CA PRO A 244 -22.11 -9.72 25.81
C PRO A 244 -21.13 -10.21 24.73
N LEU A 245 -20.36 -9.30 24.15
CA LEU A 245 -19.34 -9.61 23.15
C LEU A 245 -18.01 -9.88 23.85
N ASP A 246 -17.21 -10.84 23.41
CA ASP A 246 -16.00 -11.24 24.14
C ASP A 246 -14.81 -10.33 23.81
N ALA A 247 -14.72 -9.89 22.55
CA ALA A 247 -13.91 -8.75 22.15
C ALA A 247 -14.53 -7.98 20.96
N VAL A 248 -14.24 -6.69 20.88
CA VAL A 248 -14.56 -5.80 19.74
C VAL A 248 -13.32 -5.00 19.41
N PHE A 249 -13.05 -4.76 18.13
CA PHE A 249 -11.98 -3.87 17.70
C PHE A 249 -12.38 -3.04 16.49
N PHE A 250 -11.79 -1.85 16.38
CA PHE A 250 -12.04 -0.92 15.27
C PHE A 250 -10.85 0.00 15.02
N SER A 251 -10.88 0.70 13.88
CA SER A 251 -9.85 1.65 13.45
C SER A 251 -10.35 3.09 13.59
N GLY A 252 -9.70 3.90 14.43
CA GLY A 252 -10.12 5.30 14.63
C GLY A 252 -10.07 6.16 13.36
N HIS A 253 -9.11 5.90 12.45
CA HIS A 253 -8.97 6.64 11.19
C HIS A 253 -10.17 6.56 10.24
N LYS A 254 -11.14 5.66 10.47
CA LYS A 254 -12.37 5.58 9.68
C LYS A 254 -13.49 6.50 10.17
N PHE A 255 -13.33 7.13 11.34
CA PHE A 255 -14.27 8.12 11.83
C PHE A 255 -14.11 9.46 11.11
N VAL A 256 -15.21 10.16 10.90
CA VAL A 256 -15.22 11.57 10.47
C VAL A 256 -14.60 12.41 11.59
N GLY A 257 -13.52 13.14 11.27
CA GLY A 257 -12.66 13.82 12.25
C GLY A 257 -11.57 12.92 12.87
N GLY A 258 -11.53 11.63 12.54
CA GLY A 258 -10.65 10.65 13.17
C GLY A 258 -9.32 10.38 12.47
N VAL A 259 -8.91 11.16 11.46
CA VAL A 259 -7.67 10.91 10.69
C VAL A 259 -6.44 10.89 11.60
N SER A 260 -5.48 10.00 11.34
CA SER A 260 -4.27 9.85 12.17
C SER A 260 -4.60 9.61 13.66
N THR A 261 -5.30 8.50 13.90
CA THR A 261 -5.65 8.01 15.24
C THR A 261 -5.45 6.50 15.34
N PRO A 262 -5.24 5.94 16.55
CA PRO A 262 -4.91 4.53 16.73
C PRO A 262 -6.10 3.59 16.49
N GLY A 263 -5.80 2.29 16.47
CA GLY A 263 -6.81 1.26 16.68
C GLY A 263 -7.30 1.22 18.13
N VAL A 264 -8.45 0.58 18.34
CA VAL A 264 -9.00 0.29 19.66
C VAL A 264 -9.29 -1.20 19.76
N LEU A 265 -8.90 -1.81 20.87
CA LEU A 265 -9.35 -3.13 21.32
C LEU A 265 -10.18 -2.96 22.59
N VAL A 266 -11.41 -3.45 22.58
CA VAL A 266 -12.25 -3.64 23.77
C VAL A 266 -12.35 -5.14 24.03
N VAL A 267 -11.95 -5.61 25.21
CA VAL A 267 -11.90 -7.04 25.54
C VAL A 267 -12.31 -7.30 26.99
N LYS A 268 -13.02 -8.41 27.25
CA LYS A 268 -13.34 -8.84 28.62
C LYS A 268 -12.05 -9.16 29.39
N LYS A 269 -11.87 -8.56 30.56
CA LYS A 269 -10.70 -8.79 31.44
C LYS A 269 -10.52 -10.27 31.81
N SER A 270 -11.62 -11.03 31.91
CA SER A 270 -11.63 -12.47 32.15
C SER A 270 -10.96 -13.32 31.06
N LEU A 271 -10.68 -12.76 29.88
CA LEU A 271 -10.03 -13.44 28.77
C LEU A 271 -8.52 -13.12 28.68
N ILE A 272 -8.04 -12.14 29.44
CA ILE A 272 -6.63 -11.72 29.43
C ILE A 272 -5.81 -12.70 30.26
N ARG A 273 -5.05 -13.57 29.59
CA ARG A 273 -4.12 -14.53 30.20
C ARG A 273 -2.69 -13.99 30.29
N ALA A 274 -2.28 -13.20 29.30
CA ALA A 274 -0.93 -12.63 29.28
C ALA A 274 -0.66 -11.74 30.51
N THR A 275 0.46 -12.00 31.18
CA THR A 275 0.97 -11.22 32.31
C THR A 275 2.13 -10.28 31.94
N LYS A 276 2.76 -10.52 30.78
CA LYS A 276 3.80 -9.67 30.18
C LYS A 276 3.21 -8.88 28.99
N PRO A 277 3.66 -7.64 28.74
CA PRO A 277 3.22 -6.84 27.59
C PRO A 277 3.64 -7.47 26.26
N LYS A 278 2.86 -7.22 25.19
CA LYS A 278 3.28 -7.60 23.83
C LYS A 278 4.51 -6.81 23.36
N ARG A 279 4.61 -5.54 23.76
CA ARG A 279 5.73 -4.64 23.46
C ARG A 279 6.45 -4.29 24.77
N ILE A 280 7.55 -4.97 25.05
CA ILE A 280 8.37 -4.71 26.25
C ILE A 280 9.12 -3.37 26.05
N GLY A 281 9.00 -2.46 27.01
CA GLY A 281 9.63 -1.14 26.95
C GLY A 281 9.20 -0.21 28.09
N GLY A 282 9.66 1.04 28.06
CA GLY A 282 9.25 2.07 29.03
C GLY A 282 7.73 2.26 29.06
N GLY A 283 7.17 2.62 30.22
CA GLY A 283 5.72 2.76 30.41
C GLY A 283 4.95 1.46 30.65
N THR A 284 5.52 0.28 30.35
CA THR A 284 4.88 -1.03 30.67
C THR A 284 5.22 -1.58 32.06
N VAL A 285 6.26 -1.01 32.67
CA VAL A 285 6.89 -1.50 33.90
C VAL A 285 6.50 -0.64 35.10
N PHE A 286 6.23 -1.29 36.21
CA PHE A 286 6.16 -0.67 37.54
C PHE A 286 7.56 -0.41 38.10
N PHE A 287 8.47 -1.38 37.96
CA PHE A 287 9.85 -1.26 38.43
C PHE A 287 10.80 -2.19 37.64
N VAL A 288 12.07 -1.80 37.50
CA VAL A 288 13.10 -2.56 36.79
C VAL A 288 14.41 -2.47 37.56
N THR A 289 15.12 -3.61 37.68
CA THR A 289 16.48 -3.70 38.22
C THR A 289 17.43 -4.26 37.14
N PRO A 290 18.75 -4.29 37.36
CA PRO A 290 19.70 -4.91 36.41
C PRO A 290 19.45 -6.41 36.14
N THR A 291 18.63 -7.10 36.95
CA THR A 291 18.41 -8.55 36.89
C THR A 291 16.95 -8.99 36.84
N GLY A 292 15.99 -8.05 36.80
CA GLY A 292 14.58 -8.43 36.72
C GLY A 292 13.61 -7.25 36.60
N GLU A 293 12.39 -7.58 36.19
CA GLU A 293 11.36 -6.62 35.84
C GLU A 293 10.00 -6.92 36.49
N TRP A 294 9.28 -5.87 36.90
CA TRP A 294 7.92 -5.95 37.39
C TRP A 294 7.01 -5.13 36.47
N TYR A 295 6.17 -5.80 35.69
CA TYR A 295 5.20 -5.15 34.80
C TYR A 295 3.97 -4.59 35.53
N LEU A 296 3.34 -3.57 34.94
CA LEU A 296 2.04 -3.08 35.37
C LEU A 296 0.98 -4.19 35.31
N LYS A 297 0.06 -4.22 36.26
CA LYS A 297 -0.98 -5.27 36.34
C LYS A 297 -2.18 -4.99 35.44
N ASP A 298 -2.55 -3.72 35.27
CA ASP A 298 -3.66 -3.32 34.41
C ASP A 298 -3.25 -3.39 32.93
N ALA A 299 -4.01 -4.15 32.14
CA ALA A 299 -3.75 -4.35 30.72
C ALA A 299 -3.85 -3.06 29.90
N GLU A 300 -4.68 -2.09 30.28
CA GLU A 300 -4.83 -0.83 29.54
C GLU A 300 -3.51 -0.05 29.52
N TYR A 301 -2.85 0.07 30.68
CA TYR A 301 -1.56 0.74 30.80
C TYR A 301 -0.39 -0.17 30.40
N ARG A 302 -0.47 -1.48 30.66
CA ARG A 302 0.61 -2.43 30.34
C ARG A 302 0.83 -2.59 28.84
N GLU A 303 -0.23 -2.65 28.03
CA GLU A 303 -0.10 -2.90 26.58
C GLU A 303 0.12 -1.62 25.76
N GLU A 304 -0.18 -0.44 26.31
CA GLU A 304 0.08 0.89 25.71
C GLU A 304 1.55 1.35 25.90
N GLY A 305 2.48 0.39 25.91
CA GLY A 305 3.90 0.61 26.16
C GLY A 305 4.60 1.58 25.20
N GLY A 306 5.46 2.41 25.77
CA GLY A 306 6.14 3.53 25.11
C GLY A 306 5.49 4.88 25.45
N THR A 307 5.75 5.87 24.59
CA THR A 307 4.95 7.10 24.54
C THR A 307 3.70 6.77 23.70
N PRO A 308 2.48 6.75 24.26
CA PRO A 308 1.28 6.50 23.48
C PRO A 308 1.01 7.66 22.52
N ASP A 309 0.27 7.40 21.44
CA ASP A 309 -0.24 8.43 20.52
C ASP A 309 -1.36 9.25 21.19
N SER A 310 -0.97 10.04 22.20
CA SER A 310 -1.91 10.77 23.06
C SER A 310 -2.73 11.77 22.26
N VAL A 311 -2.13 12.42 21.25
CA VAL A 311 -2.83 13.35 20.36
C VAL A 311 -3.84 12.61 19.49
N GLY A 312 -3.49 11.46 18.91
CA GLY A 312 -4.42 10.60 18.17
C GLY A 312 -5.53 10.02 19.05
N ILE A 313 -5.24 9.65 20.30
CA ILE A 313 -6.26 9.21 21.28
C ILE A 313 -7.27 10.32 21.56
N ILE A 314 -6.80 11.55 21.78
CA ILE A 314 -7.65 12.71 22.05
C ILE A 314 -8.48 13.09 20.81
N ARG A 315 -7.87 13.07 19.62
CA ARG A 315 -8.59 13.28 18.35
C ARG A 315 -9.68 12.23 18.13
N LEU A 316 -9.40 10.96 18.42
CA LEU A 316 -10.39 9.88 18.31
C LEU A 316 -11.57 10.13 19.26
N ALA A 317 -11.31 10.56 20.49
CA ALA A 317 -12.38 10.91 21.43
C ALA A 317 -13.25 12.07 20.91
N LEU A 318 -12.65 13.11 20.29
CA LEU A 318 -13.41 14.20 19.66
C LEU A 318 -14.25 13.70 18.48
N ALA A 319 -13.72 12.82 17.64
CA ALA A 319 -14.46 12.20 16.53
C ALA A 319 -15.62 11.30 17.04
N VAL A 320 -15.41 10.57 18.13
CA VAL A 320 -16.45 9.77 18.81
C VAL A 320 -17.51 10.65 19.44
N LYS A 321 -17.15 11.77 20.08
CA LYS A 321 -18.10 12.76 20.60
C LYS A 321 -18.93 13.38 19.48
N LEU A 322 -18.32 13.67 18.32
CA LEU A 322 -19.03 14.14 17.14
C LEU A 322 -20.05 13.09 16.65
N LYS A 323 -19.65 11.82 16.50
CA LYS A 323 -20.58 10.70 16.19
C LYS A 323 -21.76 10.66 17.16
N ARG A 324 -21.49 10.64 18.47
CA ARG A 324 -22.52 10.55 19.52
C ARG A 324 -23.44 11.78 19.57
N ALA A 325 -22.94 12.97 19.22
CA ALA A 325 -23.75 14.18 19.10
C ALA A 325 -24.68 14.16 17.87
N ILE A 326 -24.26 13.50 16.78
CA ILE A 326 -25.12 13.22 15.62
C ILE A 326 -26.10 12.08 15.94
N GLY A 327 -25.74 11.16 16.83
CA GLY A 327 -26.57 10.04 17.25
C GLY A 327 -26.65 8.93 16.19
N GLU A 328 -26.38 7.71 16.63
CA GLU A 328 -26.28 6.50 15.81
C GLU A 328 -27.55 6.25 14.99
N GLN A 329 -28.73 6.48 15.58
CA GLN A 329 -30.02 6.30 14.89
C GLN A 329 -30.20 7.27 13.71
N THR A 330 -29.76 8.52 13.85
CA THR A 330 -29.78 9.51 12.76
C THR A 330 -28.77 9.12 11.68
N ILE A 331 -27.60 8.63 12.04
CA ILE A 331 -26.60 8.14 11.07
C ILE A 331 -27.16 6.93 10.30
N ILE A 332 -27.69 5.92 10.99
CA ILE A 332 -28.30 4.72 10.38
C ILE A 332 -29.45 5.10 9.44
N ALA A 333 -30.35 6.00 9.85
CA ALA A 333 -31.44 6.47 9.00
C ALA A 333 -30.93 7.19 7.73
N ARG A 334 -29.85 7.97 7.84
CA ARG A 334 -29.21 8.63 6.69
C ARG A 334 -28.49 7.61 5.79
N GLU A 335 -27.71 6.69 6.33
CA GLU A 335 -27.06 5.60 5.57
C GLU A 335 -28.10 4.79 4.78
N ALA A 336 -29.23 4.43 5.39
CA ALA A 336 -30.33 3.73 4.74
C ALA A 336 -30.96 4.56 3.60
N HIS A 337 -31.29 5.82 3.85
CA HIS A 337 -31.87 6.73 2.84
C HIS A 337 -30.93 6.94 1.64
N LYS A 338 -29.65 7.21 1.90
CA LYS A 338 -28.61 7.41 0.88
C LYS A 338 -28.38 6.12 0.08
N SER A 339 -28.37 4.98 0.77
CA SER A 339 -28.23 3.67 0.12
C SER A 339 -29.40 3.36 -0.80
N GLN A 340 -30.64 3.59 -0.37
CA GLN A 340 -31.82 3.39 -1.19
C GLN A 340 -31.77 4.28 -2.44
N ARG A 341 -31.55 5.59 -2.27
CA ARG A 341 -31.48 6.55 -3.38
C ARG A 341 -30.40 6.18 -4.41
N PHE A 342 -29.22 5.79 -3.92
CA PHE A 342 -28.11 5.37 -4.78
C PHE A 342 -28.40 4.07 -5.53
N LEU A 343 -29.03 3.08 -4.87
CA LEU A 343 -29.41 1.81 -5.50
C LEU A 343 -30.51 1.99 -6.56
N GLU A 344 -31.52 2.83 -6.29
CA GLU A 344 -32.56 3.22 -7.27
C GLU A 344 -31.96 3.97 -8.48
N GLY A 345 -30.88 4.72 -8.26
CA GLY A 345 -30.05 5.32 -9.31
C GLY A 345 -29.32 4.28 -10.14
N LEU A 346 -28.53 3.42 -9.51
CA LEU A 346 -27.76 2.36 -10.19
C LEU A 346 -28.61 1.33 -10.94
N GLN A 347 -29.86 1.10 -10.52
CA GLN A 347 -30.80 0.25 -11.26
C GLN A 347 -31.08 0.72 -12.70
N LYS A 348 -30.78 2.00 -13.01
CA LYS A 348 -30.95 2.62 -14.34
C LYS A 348 -29.67 2.60 -15.17
N CYS A 349 -28.60 1.98 -14.69
CA CYS A 349 -27.30 1.92 -15.35
C CYS A 349 -27.05 0.49 -15.87
N ASP A 350 -27.55 0.18 -17.07
CA ASP A 350 -27.56 -1.20 -17.62
C ASP A 350 -26.17 -1.87 -17.70
N ASN A 351 -25.12 -1.07 -17.87
CA ASN A 351 -23.73 -1.53 -17.95
C ASN A 351 -23.05 -1.69 -16.57
N VAL A 352 -23.71 -1.37 -15.46
CA VAL A 352 -23.14 -1.48 -14.11
C VAL A 352 -23.52 -2.82 -13.47
N VAL A 353 -22.53 -3.60 -13.10
CA VAL A 353 -22.71 -4.84 -12.32
C VAL A 353 -22.35 -4.57 -10.87
N LEU A 354 -23.36 -4.35 -10.03
CA LEU A 354 -23.20 -4.22 -8.58
C LEU A 354 -22.80 -5.56 -7.95
N LEU A 355 -21.83 -5.52 -7.05
CA LEU A 355 -21.43 -6.66 -6.20
C LEU A 355 -22.14 -6.58 -4.84
N GLY A 356 -22.75 -7.69 -4.42
CA GLY A 356 -23.55 -7.80 -3.21
C GLY A 356 -25.05 -7.57 -3.44
N ALA A 357 -25.87 -8.05 -2.50
CA ALA A 357 -27.33 -8.00 -2.60
C ALA A 357 -27.88 -6.55 -2.61
N PRO A 358 -28.62 -6.11 -3.65
CA PRO A 358 -29.20 -4.78 -3.72
C PRO A 358 -30.47 -4.62 -2.85
N THR A 359 -31.03 -5.72 -2.36
CA THR A 359 -32.31 -5.76 -1.63
C THR A 359 -32.16 -5.53 -0.12
N VAL A 360 -30.94 -5.56 0.41
CA VAL A 360 -30.66 -5.38 1.84
C VAL A 360 -30.77 -3.92 2.24
N ARG A 361 -31.68 -3.64 3.18
CA ARG A 361 -31.81 -2.31 3.80
C ARG A 361 -30.83 -2.07 4.96
N ASN A 362 -30.47 -3.11 5.72
CA ASN A 362 -29.49 -3.01 6.81
C ASN A 362 -28.05 -3.00 6.26
N ARG A 363 -27.62 -1.85 5.76
CA ARG A 363 -26.29 -1.66 5.18
C ARG A 363 -25.77 -0.24 5.40
N LEU A 364 -24.46 -0.13 5.33
CA LEU A 364 -23.76 1.13 5.07
C LEU A 364 -23.85 1.45 3.57
N ALA A 365 -23.74 2.74 3.23
CA ALA A 365 -23.72 3.26 1.87
C ALA A 365 -22.35 3.03 1.17
N VAL A 366 -21.90 1.78 1.21
CA VAL A 366 -20.66 1.28 0.59
C VAL A 366 -21.04 0.37 -0.57
N PHE A 367 -20.50 0.66 -1.75
CA PHE A 367 -20.88 0.02 -3.01
C PHE A 367 -19.64 -0.37 -3.80
N SER A 368 -19.62 -1.61 -4.28
CA SER A 368 -18.57 -2.16 -5.14
C SER A 368 -19.21 -2.60 -6.46
N PHE A 369 -18.61 -2.27 -7.59
CA PHE A 369 -19.18 -2.54 -8.90
C PHE A 369 -18.13 -2.71 -10.00
N LEU A 370 -18.55 -3.37 -11.07
CA LEU A 370 -17.85 -3.45 -12.35
C LEU A 370 -18.62 -2.63 -13.40
N VAL A 371 -17.91 -2.16 -14.43
CA VAL A 371 -18.53 -1.56 -15.62
C VAL A 371 -18.29 -2.49 -16.79
N LYS A 372 -19.38 -2.97 -17.39
CA LYS A 372 -19.34 -3.87 -18.55
C LYS A 372 -19.22 -3.06 -19.83
N ASP A 373 -18.42 -3.56 -20.78
CA ASP A 373 -18.49 -3.12 -22.16
C ASP A 373 -19.58 -3.94 -22.89
N PRO A 374 -20.68 -3.31 -23.35
CA PRO A 374 -21.83 -4.05 -23.90
C PRO A 374 -21.54 -4.74 -25.23
N ILE A 375 -20.50 -4.30 -25.96
CA ILE A 375 -20.14 -4.81 -27.29
C ILE A 375 -19.29 -6.08 -27.20
N SER A 376 -18.20 -6.07 -26.41
CA SER A 376 -17.31 -7.23 -26.24
C SER A 376 -17.85 -8.29 -25.27
N GLY A 377 -18.73 -7.89 -24.36
CA GLY A 377 -19.15 -8.74 -23.24
C GLY A 377 -18.18 -8.77 -22.05
N LEU A 378 -16.97 -8.21 -22.21
CA LEU A 378 -15.96 -8.05 -21.15
C LEU A 378 -16.25 -6.84 -20.26
N PHE A 379 -15.38 -6.58 -19.28
CA PHE A 379 -15.44 -5.38 -18.44
C PHE A 379 -14.40 -4.33 -18.84
N PHE A 380 -14.59 -3.10 -18.36
CA PHE A 380 -13.52 -2.12 -18.26
C PHE A 380 -12.69 -2.39 -17.00
N HIS A 381 -11.37 -2.26 -17.11
CA HIS A 381 -10.47 -2.50 -15.99
C HIS A 381 -10.75 -1.52 -14.82
N HIS A 382 -10.78 -1.99 -13.58
CA HIS A 382 -11.22 -1.19 -12.43
C HIS A 382 -10.37 0.08 -12.21
N ASN A 383 -9.06 0.00 -12.45
CA ASN A 383 -8.17 1.17 -12.38
C ASN A 383 -8.45 2.19 -13.48
N TYR A 384 -8.96 1.77 -14.65
CA TYR A 384 -9.38 2.68 -15.71
C TYR A 384 -10.65 3.44 -15.31
N ILE A 385 -11.66 2.72 -14.81
CA ILE A 385 -12.92 3.32 -14.33
C ILE A 385 -12.67 4.34 -13.21
N THR A 386 -11.81 4.00 -12.23
CA THR A 386 -11.44 4.94 -11.16
C THR A 386 -10.63 6.14 -11.67
N ALA A 387 -9.72 5.94 -12.64
CA ALA A 387 -9.01 7.06 -13.26
C ALA A 387 -9.95 7.99 -14.03
N LEU A 388 -10.90 7.43 -14.82
CA LEU A 388 -11.84 8.23 -15.61
C LEU A 388 -12.83 9.00 -14.72
N LEU A 389 -13.31 8.40 -13.63
CA LEU A 389 -14.13 9.09 -12.60
C LEU A 389 -13.37 10.23 -11.92
N ASN A 390 -12.09 10.04 -11.60
CA ASN A 390 -11.22 11.09 -11.08
C ASN A 390 -11.02 12.21 -12.12
N ASP A 391 -10.71 11.85 -13.36
CA ASP A 391 -10.25 12.80 -14.36
C ASP A 391 -11.39 13.67 -14.92
N LEU A 392 -12.57 13.08 -15.17
CA LEU A 392 -13.73 13.82 -15.68
C LEU A 392 -14.50 14.58 -14.60
N PHE A 393 -14.58 14.04 -13.37
CA PHE A 393 -15.52 14.53 -12.34
C PHE A 393 -14.88 14.82 -10.98
N GLY A 394 -13.59 14.52 -10.80
CA GLY A 394 -12.93 14.65 -9.50
C GLY A 394 -13.35 13.60 -8.46
N VAL A 395 -14.08 12.55 -8.86
CA VAL A 395 -14.61 11.51 -7.97
C VAL A 395 -13.49 10.57 -7.49
N GLN A 396 -13.14 10.67 -6.21
CA GLN A 396 -12.08 9.87 -5.57
C GLN A 396 -12.65 8.52 -5.10
N SER A 397 -12.70 7.54 -6.01
CA SER A 397 -13.04 6.14 -5.71
C SER A 397 -11.78 5.29 -5.46
N ARG A 398 -11.95 4.06 -4.97
CA ARG A 398 -10.88 3.06 -4.82
C ARG A 398 -11.06 1.93 -5.83
N ALA A 399 -9.97 1.28 -6.24
CA ALA A 399 -9.97 0.16 -7.16
C ALA A 399 -9.16 -1.04 -6.64
N GLY A 400 -9.52 -2.27 -7.03
CA GLY A 400 -8.84 -3.53 -6.66
C GLY A 400 -9.70 -4.47 -5.81
N CYS A 401 -9.05 -5.41 -5.08
CA CYS A 401 -9.73 -6.46 -4.29
C CYS A 401 -9.95 -6.11 -2.79
N MET A 402 -9.80 -4.84 -2.42
CA MET A 402 -10.22 -4.25 -1.13
C MET A 402 -9.75 -4.98 0.15
N CYS A 403 -8.64 -5.71 0.12
CA CYS A 403 -8.11 -6.47 1.26
C CYS A 403 -9.11 -7.49 1.86
N ALA A 404 -9.98 -8.04 1.03
CA ALA A 404 -10.89 -9.14 1.36
C ALA A 404 -10.98 -10.11 0.16
N GLY A 405 -9.82 -10.64 -0.25
CA GLY A 405 -9.61 -11.43 -1.47
C GLY A 405 -10.61 -12.59 -1.65
N PRO A 406 -10.80 -13.48 -0.66
CA PRO A 406 -11.74 -14.59 -0.78
C PRO A 406 -13.20 -14.13 -1.00
N TYR A 407 -13.62 -13.01 -0.39
CA TYR A 407 -14.95 -12.45 -0.65
C TYR A 407 -15.04 -11.79 -2.02
N ALA A 408 -13.99 -11.10 -2.46
CA ALA A 408 -13.89 -10.52 -3.78
C ALA A 408 -13.98 -11.60 -4.88
N GLU A 409 -13.22 -12.69 -4.75
CA GLU A 409 -13.25 -13.85 -5.65
C GLU A 409 -14.66 -14.46 -5.71
N PHE A 410 -15.27 -14.73 -4.55
CA PHE A 410 -16.64 -15.25 -4.45
C PHE A 410 -17.70 -14.33 -5.10
N LEU A 411 -17.60 -13.01 -4.92
CA LEU A 411 -18.50 -12.03 -5.55
C LEU A 411 -18.31 -11.94 -7.06
N LEU A 412 -17.07 -12.08 -7.54
CA LEU A 412 -16.73 -12.13 -8.97
C LEU A 412 -17.11 -13.46 -9.62
N GLY A 413 -17.45 -14.49 -8.84
CA GLY A 413 -17.73 -15.84 -9.36
C GLY A 413 -16.46 -16.59 -9.77
N ILE A 414 -15.34 -16.28 -9.13
CA ILE A 414 -14.06 -16.98 -9.28
C ILE A 414 -14.06 -18.16 -8.31
N ASP A 415 -13.92 -19.38 -8.85
CA ASP A 415 -13.75 -20.59 -8.06
C ASP A 415 -12.27 -20.79 -7.62
N GLU A 416 -12.03 -21.81 -6.79
CA GLU A 416 -10.70 -22.11 -6.24
C GLU A 416 -9.68 -22.48 -7.33
N GLN A 417 -10.11 -23.14 -8.42
CA GLN A 417 -9.21 -23.53 -9.51
C GLN A 417 -8.79 -22.32 -10.35
N LEU A 418 -9.70 -21.38 -10.60
CA LEU A 418 -9.41 -20.12 -11.29
C LEU A 418 -8.62 -19.17 -10.38
N ALA A 419 -8.92 -19.09 -9.08
CA ALA A 419 -8.14 -18.34 -8.11
C ALA A 419 -6.69 -18.86 -8.03
N ALA A 420 -6.47 -20.18 -8.04
CA ALA A 420 -5.15 -20.79 -8.10
C ALA A 420 -4.38 -20.43 -9.39
N GLN A 421 -5.07 -20.38 -10.55
CA GLN A 421 -4.46 -19.92 -11.80
C GLN A 421 -4.06 -18.45 -11.74
N TYR A 422 -4.92 -17.56 -11.22
CA TYR A 422 -4.56 -16.16 -10.99
C TYR A 422 -3.36 -16.05 -10.04
N LEU A 423 -3.35 -16.78 -8.92
CA LEU A 423 -2.23 -16.79 -7.97
C LEU A 423 -0.92 -17.24 -8.63
N ALA A 424 -0.95 -18.34 -9.39
CA ALA A 424 0.23 -18.82 -10.12
C ALA A 424 0.71 -17.79 -11.15
N SER A 425 -0.20 -17.18 -11.90
CA SER A 425 0.12 -16.15 -12.90
C SER A 425 0.72 -14.87 -12.29
N LEU A 426 0.26 -14.48 -11.10
CA LEU A 426 0.64 -13.22 -10.43
C LEU A 426 1.86 -13.40 -9.52
N ARG A 427 2.17 -14.64 -9.11
CA ARG A 427 3.39 -14.94 -8.34
C ARG A 427 4.61 -14.90 -9.24
N GLU A 428 4.55 -15.51 -10.43
CA GLU A 428 5.62 -15.69 -11.44
C GLU A 428 6.90 -16.38 -10.91
N ALA A 429 7.54 -15.84 -9.88
CA ALA A 429 8.70 -16.39 -9.18
C ALA A 429 8.60 -16.12 -7.67
N GLU A 430 9.16 -17.00 -6.84
CA GLU A 430 9.07 -16.88 -5.37
C GLU A 430 9.83 -15.66 -4.79
N ALA A 431 10.78 -15.10 -5.55
CA ALA A 431 11.58 -13.94 -5.16
C ALA A 431 10.94 -12.57 -5.47
N LEU A 432 9.71 -12.52 -6.01
CA LEU A 432 9.02 -11.26 -6.32
C LEU A 432 8.47 -10.59 -5.05
N ASP A 433 9.17 -9.56 -4.58
CA ASP A 433 8.72 -8.68 -3.49
C ASP A 433 8.13 -7.38 -4.05
N ARG A 434 7.02 -6.92 -3.45
CA ARG A 434 6.26 -5.72 -3.85
C ARG A 434 6.90 -4.41 -3.38
N THR A 435 8.04 -4.44 -2.70
CA THR A 435 8.65 -3.22 -2.17
C THR A 435 9.40 -2.42 -3.24
N HIS A 436 8.98 -1.16 -3.40
CA HIS A 436 9.56 -0.10 -4.21
C HIS A 436 9.22 -0.07 -5.71
N LEU A 437 9.41 1.12 -6.28
CA LEU A 437 8.97 1.55 -7.62
C LEU A 437 10.18 1.76 -8.57
N ARG A 438 11.35 1.15 -8.29
CA ARG A 438 12.63 1.63 -8.85
C ARG A 438 13.68 0.58 -9.22
N ARG A 439 13.45 -0.73 -9.04
CA ARG A 439 14.33 -1.77 -9.60
C ARG A 439 13.56 -2.67 -10.56
N VAL A 440 14.26 -3.13 -11.59
CA VAL A 440 13.75 -4.11 -12.55
C VAL A 440 13.56 -5.43 -11.80
N GLY A 441 12.34 -6.00 -11.84
CA GLY A 441 12.01 -7.25 -11.15
C GLY A 441 11.29 -7.12 -9.80
N GLU A 442 10.75 -5.94 -9.45
CA GLU A 442 9.95 -5.72 -8.22
C GLU A 442 8.43 -5.95 -8.42
N HIS A 443 7.98 -6.22 -9.65
CA HIS A 443 6.56 -6.43 -9.99
C HIS A 443 6.38 -7.59 -11.01
N SER A 444 5.27 -8.32 -10.88
CA SER A 444 4.80 -9.29 -11.88
C SER A 444 4.43 -8.55 -13.17
N CYS A 445 4.91 -9.00 -14.33
CA CYS A 445 4.52 -8.40 -15.62
C CYS A 445 3.03 -8.61 -15.93
N LYS A 446 2.39 -9.55 -15.22
CA LYS A 446 0.97 -9.91 -15.28
C LYS A 446 0.11 -9.26 -14.18
N GLU A 447 0.59 -8.29 -13.41
CA GLU A 447 -0.22 -7.62 -12.36
C GLU A 447 -1.56 -7.08 -12.91
N VAL A 448 -1.61 -6.69 -14.19
CA VAL A 448 -2.84 -6.30 -14.90
C VAL A 448 -3.93 -7.39 -14.98
N LEU A 449 -3.58 -8.67 -14.86
CA LEU A 449 -4.57 -9.75 -14.83
C LEU A 449 -5.32 -9.83 -13.49
N ARG A 450 -4.82 -9.16 -12.43
CA ARG A 450 -5.42 -9.21 -11.09
C ARG A 450 -6.91 -8.83 -11.13
N PRO A 451 -7.82 -9.73 -10.72
CA PRO A 451 -9.23 -9.40 -10.61
C PRO A 451 -9.50 -8.35 -9.53
N GLY A 452 -10.49 -7.51 -9.77
CA GLY A 452 -10.89 -6.46 -8.84
C GLY A 452 -12.03 -5.61 -9.39
N PHE A 453 -12.46 -4.62 -8.63
CA PHE A 453 -13.61 -3.78 -8.93
C PHE A 453 -13.40 -2.36 -8.44
N THR A 454 -14.27 -1.44 -8.84
CA THR A 454 -14.34 -0.08 -8.27
C THR A 454 -15.20 -0.12 -7.02
N ARG A 455 -14.74 0.51 -5.92
CA ARG A 455 -15.51 0.73 -4.69
C ARG A 455 -15.61 2.20 -4.38
N MET A 456 -16.79 2.60 -3.91
CA MET A 456 -17.07 3.90 -3.32
C MET A 456 -17.89 3.76 -2.04
N SER A 457 -17.94 4.85 -1.29
CA SER A 457 -18.65 5.00 -0.03
C SER A 457 -19.17 6.42 0.09
N ILE A 458 -20.45 6.55 0.39
CA ILE A 458 -21.19 7.81 0.46
C ILE A 458 -21.38 8.12 1.95
N PRO A 459 -20.89 9.25 2.47
CA PRO A 459 -21.05 9.54 3.89
C PRO A 459 -22.48 10.00 4.20
N TYR A 460 -23.05 9.56 5.32
CA TYR A 460 -24.35 9.98 5.87
C TYR A 460 -24.63 11.50 5.86
N PHE A 461 -23.59 12.34 5.87
CA PHE A 461 -23.71 13.79 5.91
C PHE A 461 -23.79 14.47 4.54
N TRP A 462 -23.77 13.76 3.41
CA TRP A 462 -24.02 14.37 2.09
C TRP A 462 -25.48 14.80 1.90
N SER A 463 -25.69 15.77 1.01
CA SER A 463 -27.00 16.17 0.49
C SER A 463 -27.55 15.11 -0.49
N ASP A 464 -28.79 15.24 -0.97
CA ASP A 464 -29.37 14.25 -1.90
C ASP A 464 -28.88 14.50 -3.34
N GLU A 465 -28.69 15.78 -3.68
CA GLU A 465 -28.14 16.27 -4.94
C GLU A 465 -26.70 15.77 -5.17
N GLN A 466 -25.89 15.68 -4.09
CA GLN A 466 -24.55 15.08 -4.16
C GLN A 466 -24.58 13.57 -4.47
N VAL A 467 -25.63 12.85 -4.05
CA VAL A 467 -25.81 11.43 -4.37
C VAL A 467 -26.30 11.25 -5.80
N ASP A 468 -27.25 12.08 -6.24
CA ASP A 468 -27.73 12.09 -7.63
C ASP A 468 -26.59 12.38 -8.60
N HIS A 469 -25.80 13.41 -8.32
CA HIS A 469 -24.64 13.76 -9.13
C HIS A 469 -23.62 12.60 -9.22
N LEU A 470 -23.36 11.89 -8.12
CA LEU A 470 -22.50 10.71 -8.13
C LEU A 470 -23.08 9.57 -8.99
N VAL A 471 -24.39 9.32 -8.92
CA VAL A 471 -25.08 8.37 -9.82
C VAL A 471 -24.94 8.79 -11.27
N ASP A 472 -25.08 10.08 -11.58
CA ASP A 472 -24.97 10.61 -12.94
C ASP A 472 -23.56 10.46 -13.51
N CYS A 473 -22.52 10.71 -12.70
CA CYS A 473 -21.12 10.44 -13.07
C CYS A 473 -20.87 8.95 -13.36
N ILE A 474 -21.41 8.05 -12.55
CA ILE A 474 -21.28 6.60 -12.76
C ILE A 474 -22.02 6.16 -14.02
N ARG A 475 -23.25 6.64 -14.21
CA ARG A 475 -24.08 6.37 -15.38
C ARG A 475 -23.37 6.78 -16.66
N PHE A 476 -22.91 8.03 -16.71
CA PHE A 476 -22.11 8.57 -17.80
C PHE A 476 -20.88 7.70 -18.09
N VAL A 477 -20.07 7.36 -17.07
CA VAL A 477 -18.90 6.50 -17.26
C VAL A 477 -19.31 5.11 -17.75
N SER A 478 -20.42 4.55 -17.25
CA SER A 478 -20.90 3.24 -17.68
C SER A 478 -21.39 3.19 -19.13
N GLU A 479 -21.81 4.34 -19.69
CA GLU A 479 -22.27 4.47 -21.07
C GLU A 479 -21.13 4.88 -22.03
N ARG A 480 -20.22 5.77 -21.60
CA ARG A 480 -19.22 6.45 -22.45
C ARG A 480 -17.76 6.05 -22.18
N ALA A 481 -17.46 5.11 -21.27
CA ALA A 481 -16.08 4.69 -20.98
C ALA A 481 -15.31 4.16 -22.19
N ALA A 482 -15.98 3.65 -23.23
CA ALA A 482 -15.34 3.25 -24.47
C ALA A 482 -14.67 4.42 -25.20
N ASP A 483 -15.28 5.61 -25.18
CA ASP A 483 -14.88 6.72 -26.03
C ASP A 483 -13.50 7.25 -25.62
N PHE A 484 -13.29 7.40 -24.31
CA PHE A 484 -12.05 7.94 -23.74
C PHE A 484 -10.86 6.96 -23.70
N ILE A 485 -11.07 5.65 -23.90
CA ILE A 485 -10.06 4.64 -23.51
C ILE A 485 -8.74 4.76 -24.28
N HIS A 486 -8.78 5.31 -25.50
CA HIS A 486 -7.62 5.55 -26.35
C HIS A 486 -6.70 6.68 -25.85
N LEU A 487 -7.20 7.54 -24.97
CA LEU A 487 -6.43 8.60 -24.31
C LEU A 487 -5.60 8.08 -23.13
N TYR A 488 -5.85 6.84 -22.68
CA TYR A 488 -5.21 6.25 -21.52
C TYR A 488 -4.16 5.20 -21.90
N GLN A 489 -3.08 5.20 -21.13
CA GLN A 489 -1.97 4.25 -21.23
C GLN A 489 -1.98 3.35 -20.02
N LEU A 490 -2.08 2.04 -20.29
CA LEU A 490 -1.96 0.96 -19.32
C LEU A 490 -0.48 0.61 -19.10
N ASN A 491 -0.04 0.57 -17.84
CA ASN A 491 1.21 -0.05 -17.42
C ASN A 491 0.90 -1.44 -16.86
N CYS A 492 1.32 -2.51 -17.56
CA CYS A 492 0.95 -3.88 -17.20
C CYS A 492 1.60 -4.38 -15.89
N GLU A 493 2.83 -3.96 -15.60
CA GLU A 493 3.59 -4.33 -14.38
C GLU A 493 2.94 -3.79 -13.10
N SER A 494 2.21 -2.67 -13.17
CA SER A 494 1.57 -2.03 -11.99
C SER A 494 0.05 -1.98 -12.09
N ALA A 495 -0.52 -2.51 -13.17
CA ALA A 495 -1.93 -2.37 -13.57
C ALA A 495 -2.46 -0.92 -13.61
N LYS A 496 -1.58 0.10 -13.61
CA LYS A 496 -1.97 1.52 -13.53
C LYS A 496 -2.41 2.04 -14.90
N TRP A 497 -3.41 2.92 -14.88
CA TRP A 497 -3.91 3.62 -16.04
C TRP A 497 -3.68 5.12 -15.85
N HIS A 498 -3.08 5.76 -16.85
CA HIS A 498 -2.79 7.19 -16.84
C HIS A 498 -3.15 7.81 -18.19
N HIS A 499 -3.78 8.98 -18.19
CA HIS A 499 -4.02 9.75 -19.41
C HIS A 499 -2.67 10.16 -20.03
N ASP A 500 -2.56 10.12 -21.35
CA ASP A 500 -1.33 10.40 -22.11
C ASP A 500 -0.65 11.74 -21.76
N LYS A 501 -1.46 12.79 -21.53
CA LYS A 501 -1.07 14.14 -21.09
C LYS A 501 -0.65 14.23 -19.61
N GLN A 502 -1.06 13.30 -18.74
CA GLN A 502 -0.83 13.37 -17.29
C GLN A 502 -0.23 12.07 -16.75
N ARG A 503 1.03 11.83 -17.09
CA ARG A 503 1.82 10.67 -16.65
C ARG A 503 2.31 10.74 -15.20
N THR A 504 2.26 11.91 -14.56
CA THR A 504 2.68 12.12 -13.17
C THR A 504 1.69 13.03 -12.45
N PHE A 505 1.38 12.69 -11.19
CA PHE A 505 0.60 13.57 -10.32
C PHE A 505 1.53 14.65 -9.75
N HIS A 506 1.28 15.92 -10.11
CA HIS A 506 2.11 17.07 -9.75
C HIS A 506 1.71 17.71 -8.40
N ALA A 507 1.30 16.90 -7.42
CA ALA A 507 0.96 17.41 -6.09
C ALA A 507 2.20 17.80 -5.26
N ARG A 508 1.93 18.56 -4.18
CA ARG A 508 2.92 19.04 -3.21
C ARG A 508 3.75 17.87 -2.66
N LYS A 509 5.04 17.86 -2.95
CA LYS A 509 6.07 17.00 -2.35
C LYS A 509 6.57 17.62 -1.06
N LEU A 510 7.09 16.79 -0.15
CA LEU A 510 7.83 17.25 1.03
C LEU A 510 9.05 18.10 0.65
N ASP A 511 9.64 17.85 -0.52
CA ASP A 511 10.78 18.60 -1.07
C ASP A 511 10.51 20.11 -1.24
N TYR A 512 9.23 20.53 -1.35
CA TYR A 512 8.86 21.95 -1.42
C TYR A 512 8.84 22.65 -0.05
N VAL A 513 9.02 21.90 1.05
CA VAL A 513 9.05 22.45 2.42
C VAL A 513 10.50 22.71 2.82
N SER A 514 10.87 23.98 2.96
CA SER A 514 12.18 24.41 3.45
C SER A 514 12.06 25.15 4.78
N PHE A 515 13.07 25.03 5.64
CA PHE A 515 13.16 25.80 6.88
C PHE A 515 14.18 26.91 6.71
N THR A 516 13.71 28.15 6.79
CA THR A 516 14.53 29.36 6.67
C THR A 516 14.64 30.09 8.01
N LYS A 517 15.49 31.11 8.09
CA LYS A 517 15.53 32.03 9.24
C LYS A 517 14.22 32.80 9.50
N HIS A 518 13.26 32.73 8.59
CA HIS A 518 11.93 33.32 8.71
C HIS A 518 10.83 32.28 8.98
N GLY A 519 11.20 31.02 9.25
CA GLY A 519 10.29 29.91 9.50
C GLY A 519 10.16 28.95 8.32
N MET A 520 9.12 28.11 8.38
CA MET A 520 8.80 27.14 7.33
C MET A 520 8.27 27.88 6.08
N VAL A 521 8.94 27.67 4.95
CA VAL A 521 8.54 28.18 3.64
C VAL A 521 8.09 26.99 2.80
N VAL A 522 6.92 27.11 2.18
CA VAL A 522 6.43 26.15 1.19
C VAL A 522 6.58 26.79 -0.19
N GLU A 523 7.43 26.22 -1.03
CA GLU A 523 7.57 26.67 -2.42
C GLU A 523 6.29 26.33 -3.20
N GLU A 524 5.61 27.37 -3.71
CA GLU A 524 4.46 27.20 -4.58
C GLU A 524 4.88 27.30 -6.04
N GLU A 525 4.81 26.18 -6.78
CA GLU A 525 4.83 26.22 -8.25
C GLU A 525 3.65 27.06 -8.77
N LYS A 526 3.82 27.69 -9.94
CA LYS A 526 2.75 28.44 -10.62
C LYS A 526 1.60 27.48 -10.99
N ARG A 527 0.53 27.48 -10.20
CA ARG A 527 -0.69 26.70 -10.47
C ARG A 527 -1.58 27.39 -11.49
N ASP A 528 -2.42 26.61 -12.15
CA ASP A 528 -3.54 27.19 -12.90
C ASP A 528 -4.52 27.86 -11.92
N THR A 529 -4.92 29.09 -12.23
CA THR A 529 -5.83 29.92 -11.42
C THR A 529 -7.26 29.94 -11.96
N SER A 530 -7.54 29.21 -13.05
CA SER A 530 -8.89 29.03 -13.60
C SER A 530 -9.89 28.49 -12.56
N ASP A 531 -11.16 28.84 -12.67
CA ASP A 531 -12.18 28.26 -11.79
C ASP A 531 -12.38 26.77 -12.08
N PRO A 532 -12.56 25.90 -11.06
CA PRO A 532 -12.89 24.50 -11.28
C PRO A 532 -14.26 24.37 -11.95
N VAL A 533 -14.41 23.32 -12.76
CA VAL A 533 -15.71 22.98 -13.35
C VAL A 533 -16.70 22.64 -12.23
N LEU A 534 -17.83 23.34 -12.23
CA LEU A 534 -18.91 23.14 -11.26
C LEU A 534 -19.55 21.75 -11.48
N PRO A 535 -19.86 20.98 -10.41
CA PRO A 535 -20.52 19.67 -10.52
C PRO A 535 -21.80 19.68 -11.38
N GLU A 536 -22.61 20.74 -11.28
CA GLU A 536 -23.84 20.91 -12.08
C GLU A 536 -23.59 21.00 -13.60
N LYS A 537 -22.38 21.39 -14.02
CA LYS A 537 -21.99 21.54 -15.43
C LYS A 537 -21.09 20.41 -15.94
N SER A 538 -20.43 19.67 -15.06
CA SER A 538 -19.42 18.67 -15.43
C SER A 538 -19.99 17.52 -16.26
N ILE A 539 -21.26 17.15 -16.08
CA ILE A 539 -21.94 16.13 -16.89
C ILE A 539 -22.12 16.61 -18.34
N GLU A 540 -22.45 17.87 -18.58
CA GLU A 540 -22.64 18.41 -19.93
C GLU A 540 -21.31 18.59 -20.66
N GLU A 541 -20.29 19.11 -19.95
CA GLU A 541 -18.92 19.17 -20.45
C GLU A 541 -18.40 17.76 -20.79
N ALA A 542 -18.65 16.76 -19.93
CA ALA A 542 -18.21 15.39 -20.19
C ALA A 542 -18.85 14.79 -21.45
N LYS A 543 -20.13 15.10 -21.76
CA LYS A 543 -20.75 14.71 -23.04
C LYS A 543 -20.03 15.33 -24.24
N GLN A 544 -19.78 16.64 -24.20
CA GLN A 544 -19.04 17.32 -25.26
C GLN A 544 -17.65 16.68 -25.45
N LEU A 545 -16.91 16.48 -24.35
CA LEU A 545 -15.61 15.83 -24.36
C LEU A 545 -15.68 14.40 -24.92
N ALA A 546 -16.73 13.63 -24.63
CA ALA A 546 -16.91 12.28 -25.16
C ALA A 546 -17.21 12.28 -26.66
N ASP A 547 -18.00 13.24 -27.15
CA ASP A 547 -18.32 13.36 -28.58
C ASP A 547 -17.08 13.80 -29.38
N GLU A 548 -16.27 14.73 -28.83
CA GLU A 548 -14.95 15.09 -29.37
C GLU A 548 -13.97 13.90 -29.33
N SER A 549 -13.96 13.14 -28.22
CA SER A 549 -13.10 11.97 -28.03
C SER A 549 -13.47 10.83 -28.99
N LEU A 550 -14.76 10.59 -29.23
CA LEU A 550 -15.25 9.57 -30.18
C LEU A 550 -14.82 9.87 -31.63
N GLU A 551 -14.74 11.15 -32.02
CA GLU A 551 -14.21 11.57 -33.32
C GLU A 551 -12.66 11.52 -33.40
N ALA A 552 -11.97 11.58 -32.27
CA ALA A 552 -10.53 11.35 -32.18
C ALA A 552 -10.18 9.85 -32.19
N LEU A 553 -10.98 9.00 -31.54
CA LEU A 553 -10.80 7.54 -31.44
C LEU A 553 -10.60 6.89 -32.83
N LYS A 554 -11.37 7.32 -33.83
CA LYS A 554 -11.29 6.83 -35.22
C LYS A 554 -9.95 7.16 -35.93
N LYS A 555 -9.15 8.06 -35.37
CA LYS A 555 -7.92 8.63 -35.95
C LYS A 555 -6.67 8.34 -35.11
N THR A 556 -6.83 8.10 -33.81
CA THR A 556 -5.71 7.85 -32.88
C THR A 556 -5.04 6.51 -33.16
N VAL A 557 -3.71 6.52 -33.22
CA VAL A 557 -2.89 5.30 -33.28
C VAL A 557 -2.55 4.88 -31.85
N VAL A 558 -3.12 3.76 -31.41
CA VAL A 558 -2.92 3.17 -30.09
C VAL A 558 -1.93 2.00 -30.20
N PRO A 559 -0.96 1.84 -29.28
CA PRO A 559 -0.09 0.66 -29.26
C PRO A 559 -0.88 -0.64 -29.05
N ASP A 560 -0.52 -1.71 -29.76
CA ASP A 560 -1.14 -3.02 -29.55
C ASP A 560 -0.66 -3.62 -28.22
N GLY A 561 -1.53 -3.59 -27.22
CA GLY A 561 -1.29 -4.15 -25.88
C GLY A 561 -1.52 -5.65 -25.76
N ARG A 562 -1.99 -6.35 -26.81
CA ARG A 562 -2.29 -7.79 -26.75
C ARG A 562 -1.05 -8.61 -26.41
N PHE A 563 0.09 -8.25 -27.00
CA PHE A 563 1.39 -8.88 -26.75
C PHE A 563 1.93 -8.74 -25.33
N ALA A 564 1.32 -7.89 -24.49
CA ALA A 564 1.70 -7.77 -23.08
C ALA A 564 1.14 -8.89 -22.19
N ILE A 565 0.19 -9.68 -22.70
CA ILE A 565 -0.36 -10.87 -22.04
C ILE A 565 -0.02 -12.07 -22.95
N ASP A 566 0.84 -12.97 -22.46
CA ASP A 566 1.24 -14.13 -23.25
C ASP A 566 0.08 -15.12 -23.45
N GLU A 567 0.13 -15.92 -24.53
CA GLU A 567 -0.96 -16.84 -24.93
C GLU A 567 -1.37 -17.82 -23.82
N ARG A 568 -0.45 -18.20 -22.92
CA ARG A 568 -0.72 -19.12 -21.80
C ARG A 568 -1.56 -18.49 -20.68
N HIS A 569 -1.77 -17.18 -20.72
CA HIS A 569 -2.54 -16.42 -19.74
C HIS A 569 -3.67 -15.59 -20.37
N ALA A 570 -3.85 -15.67 -21.70
CA ALA A 570 -4.87 -14.92 -22.42
C ALA A 570 -6.30 -15.25 -21.94
N HIS A 571 -6.53 -16.48 -21.48
CA HIS A 571 -7.81 -16.94 -20.91
C HIS A 571 -8.13 -16.32 -19.55
N LEU A 572 -7.16 -15.73 -18.85
CA LEU A 572 -7.37 -15.03 -17.57
C LEU A 572 -7.76 -13.55 -17.74
N ARG A 573 -7.76 -13.03 -18.98
CA ARG A 573 -8.08 -11.63 -19.28
C ARG A 573 -9.59 -11.39 -19.24
N TRP A 574 -10.03 -10.58 -18.27
CA TRP A 574 -11.43 -10.24 -18.04
C TRP A 574 -11.84 -8.84 -18.57
N PHE A 575 -10.91 -8.11 -19.20
CA PHE A 575 -11.09 -6.70 -19.56
C PHE A 575 -10.71 -6.36 -21.02
N VAL A 576 -11.34 -5.30 -21.55
CA VAL A 576 -11.07 -4.73 -22.88
C VAL A 576 -9.76 -3.95 -22.94
N LEU A 577 -9.03 -4.05 -24.05
CA LEU A 577 -7.82 -3.28 -24.32
C LEU A 577 -8.11 -2.02 -25.17
N PRO A 578 -7.33 -0.93 -25.01
CA PRO A 578 -7.50 0.29 -25.81
C PRO A 578 -7.44 0.07 -27.33
N ILE A 579 -6.57 -0.84 -27.79
CA ILE A 579 -6.44 -1.19 -29.22
C ILE A 579 -7.73 -1.84 -29.77
N GLU A 580 -8.39 -2.68 -28.98
CA GLU A 580 -9.61 -3.40 -29.38
C GLU A 580 -10.80 -2.45 -29.55
N VAL A 581 -10.88 -1.43 -28.69
CA VAL A 581 -11.90 -0.37 -28.80
C VAL A 581 -11.60 0.59 -29.95
N THR A 582 -10.32 0.78 -30.29
CA THR A 582 -9.90 1.58 -31.45
C THR A 582 -10.19 0.87 -32.77
N GLU A 583 -9.84 -0.41 -32.88
CA GLU A 583 -10.06 -1.21 -34.09
C GLU A 583 -11.55 -1.39 -34.42
N ARG A 584 -12.41 -1.66 -33.42
CA ARG A 584 -13.86 -1.77 -33.65
C ARG A 584 -14.47 -0.42 -34.09
N ALA A 585 -13.97 0.70 -33.57
CA ALA A 585 -14.42 2.04 -33.97
C ALA A 585 -14.00 2.40 -35.40
N MET A 586 -12.93 1.78 -35.91
CA MET A 586 -12.51 1.81 -37.32
C MET A 586 -13.26 0.79 -38.21
N GLY A 587 -14.27 0.08 -37.68
CA GLY A 587 -15.03 -0.92 -38.41
C GLY A 587 -14.29 -2.23 -38.67
N LYS A 588 -13.18 -2.50 -37.98
CA LYS A 588 -12.47 -3.78 -38.07
C LYS A 588 -13.15 -4.82 -37.18
N SER A 589 -13.15 -6.08 -37.63
CA SER A 589 -13.52 -7.21 -36.77
C SER A 589 -12.48 -7.38 -35.67
N VAL A 590 -12.93 -7.52 -34.43
CA VAL A 590 -12.09 -7.76 -33.26
C VAL A 590 -12.55 -9.05 -32.60
N ASP A 591 -11.62 -9.96 -32.36
CA ASP A 591 -11.86 -11.18 -31.59
C ASP A 591 -11.64 -10.90 -30.10
N TYR A 592 -12.56 -11.34 -29.26
CA TYR A 592 -12.55 -11.09 -27.81
C TYR A 592 -12.43 -12.42 -27.06
N PRO A 593 -11.58 -12.50 -26.02
CA PRO A 593 -11.49 -13.69 -25.19
C PRO A 593 -12.81 -13.97 -24.47
N ASN A 594 -13.05 -15.24 -24.16
CA ASN A 594 -14.13 -15.61 -23.25
C ASN A 594 -13.90 -15.00 -21.87
N LEU A 595 -14.96 -14.50 -21.25
CA LEU A 595 -14.91 -13.94 -19.89
C LEU A 595 -14.61 -15.07 -18.88
N PRO A 596 -13.54 -14.98 -18.07
CA PRO A 596 -13.11 -16.09 -17.20
C PRO A 596 -14.02 -16.34 -15.99
N PHE A 597 -14.78 -15.34 -15.55
CA PHE A 597 -15.66 -15.43 -14.38
C PHE A 597 -16.97 -14.68 -14.62
N VAL A 598 -18.05 -15.11 -13.97
CA VAL A 598 -19.36 -14.43 -14.05
C VAL A 598 -19.75 -13.95 -12.66
N PRO A 599 -19.81 -12.62 -12.42
CA PRO A 599 -20.17 -12.08 -11.11
C PRO A 599 -21.49 -12.63 -10.57
N ARG A 600 -21.49 -12.92 -9.26
CA ARG A 600 -22.61 -13.55 -8.55
C ARG A 600 -23.87 -12.69 -8.69
N LYS A 601 -24.93 -13.27 -9.24
CA LYS A 601 -26.24 -12.61 -9.39
C LYS A 601 -27.05 -12.78 -8.10
N TYR A 602 -27.61 -11.67 -7.62
CA TYR A 602 -28.56 -11.66 -6.51
C TYR A 602 -29.99 -11.53 -7.05
N PRO A 603 -31.00 -12.17 -6.44
CA PRO A 603 -32.38 -12.00 -6.85
C PRO A 603 -32.80 -10.53 -6.74
N LYS A 604 -33.34 -9.97 -7.82
CA LYS A 604 -34.15 -8.75 -7.72
C LYS A 604 -35.47 -9.16 -7.06
N ILE A 605 -35.76 -8.65 -5.87
CA ILE A 605 -37.12 -8.75 -5.33
C ILE A 605 -38.01 -7.90 -6.24
N VAL A 606 -38.86 -8.57 -7.00
CA VAL A 606 -40.00 -7.94 -7.66
C VAL A 606 -40.91 -7.43 -6.55
N ALA A 607 -41.25 -6.15 -6.58
CA ALA A 607 -42.14 -5.55 -5.58
C ALA A 607 -43.59 -6.01 -5.82
N GLU A 608 -43.94 -7.20 -5.34
CA GLU A 608 -45.34 -7.59 -5.12
C GLU A 608 -45.92 -6.85 -3.89
N MET A 609 -45.99 -5.53 -4.01
CA MET A 609 -46.84 -4.67 -3.19
C MET A 609 -48.01 -4.18 -4.04
N ASN A 610 -48.94 -5.09 -4.32
CA ASN A 610 -50.30 -4.82 -4.79
C ASN A 610 -51.17 -6.00 -4.35
N GLY A 611 -51.78 -5.93 -3.17
CA GLY A 611 -52.62 -7.07 -2.71
C GLY A 611 -53.17 -7.05 -1.29
N VAL A 612 -52.66 -6.24 -0.35
CA VAL A 612 -53.31 -6.03 0.96
C VAL A 612 -53.25 -4.55 1.31
N GLY A 613 -54.38 -3.87 1.21
CA GLY A 613 -54.52 -2.46 1.57
C GLY A 613 -54.72 -2.28 3.07
N THR A 614 -54.21 -1.16 3.58
CA THR A 614 -54.81 -0.33 4.64
C THR A 614 -55.58 -1.01 5.77
N GLU A 615 -54.97 -1.06 6.96
CA GLU A 615 -55.49 -0.34 8.14
C GLU A 615 -54.45 -0.32 9.27
N LEU A 616 -53.93 0.87 9.60
CA LEU A 616 -53.25 1.17 10.87
C LEU A 616 -53.03 2.69 10.99
N GLN A 617 -54.10 3.40 11.38
CA GLN A 617 -53.98 4.73 11.95
C GLN A 617 -54.44 4.70 13.41
N THR A 618 -53.62 5.34 14.26
CA THR A 618 -54.01 6.07 15.48
C THR A 618 -54.96 5.39 16.48
N SER A 619 -54.45 5.04 17.66
CA SER A 619 -54.56 5.93 18.84
C SER A 619 -53.94 5.30 20.10
N SER A 620 -53.57 6.15 21.04
CA SER A 620 -53.00 5.83 22.36
C SER A 620 -54.01 6.07 23.48
N ASN A 621 -53.82 5.41 24.64
CA ASN A 621 -54.68 5.41 25.85
C ASN A 621 -55.95 4.53 25.65
N GLU A 622 -56.36 3.66 26.58
CA GLU A 622 -56.59 3.90 28.00
C GLU A 622 -56.51 2.65 28.92
N GLN A 623 -56.27 2.94 30.20
CA GLN A 623 -56.75 2.32 31.45
C GLN A 623 -56.77 0.79 31.69
N ILE A 624 -56.23 0.46 32.87
CA ILE A 624 -56.36 -0.82 33.57
C ILE A 624 -57.63 -0.81 34.44
N ASN A 625 -58.50 -1.81 34.24
CA ASN A 625 -59.45 -2.45 35.16
C ASN A 625 -60.01 -3.65 34.37
N GLY A 626 -60.37 -4.81 34.91
CA GLY A 626 -60.64 -5.24 36.28
C GLY A 626 -61.68 -6.37 36.17
N ASP A 627 -61.52 -7.46 36.93
CA ASP A 627 -62.41 -8.64 36.97
C ASP A 627 -62.51 -9.54 35.71
N SER A 628 -62.85 -10.84 35.80
CA SER A 628 -62.59 -11.87 36.84
C SER A 628 -62.92 -13.30 36.31
N ILE A 629 -62.44 -14.35 37.02
CA ILE A 629 -63.02 -15.71 37.15
C ILE A 629 -62.79 -16.82 36.08
N ALA A 630 -62.47 -18.02 36.62
CA ALA A 630 -62.68 -19.40 36.12
C ALA A 630 -61.76 -20.05 35.06
N ALA A 631 -60.62 -20.52 35.56
CA ALA A 631 -60.10 -21.89 35.44
C ALA A 631 -60.84 -22.97 34.62
N LYS A 632 -60.05 -23.76 33.87
CA LYS A 632 -60.09 -25.24 33.90
C LYS A 632 -58.68 -25.83 33.75
N ARG A 633 -58.43 -26.96 34.43
CA ARG A 633 -57.21 -27.78 34.34
C ARG A 633 -57.46 -28.97 33.41
N ASP A 634 -56.47 -29.87 33.37
CA ASP A 634 -56.46 -31.23 32.82
C ASP A 634 -56.03 -31.28 31.34
N THR A 635 -55.08 -32.11 30.87
CA THR A 635 -54.24 -33.14 31.55
C THR A 635 -53.04 -33.49 30.65
N GLU A 636 -51.86 -33.75 31.22
CA GLU A 636 -50.86 -34.69 30.65
C GLU A 636 -51.37 -36.15 30.83
N PRO A 637 -50.90 -37.19 30.09
CA PRO A 637 -49.54 -37.36 29.57
C PRO A 637 -49.41 -38.06 28.18
N GLY A 638 -48.17 -38.34 27.73
CA GLY A 638 -47.93 -39.44 26.80
C GLY A 638 -46.73 -39.30 25.84
N PHE A 639 -45.57 -39.84 26.22
CA PHE A 639 -44.50 -40.15 25.27
C PHE A 639 -44.91 -41.37 24.42
N ARG A 640 -44.69 -41.31 23.10
CA ARG A 640 -44.52 -42.51 22.27
C ARG A 640 -43.66 -42.19 21.06
N GLU A 641 -42.61 -43.00 20.88
CA GLU A 641 -41.89 -43.11 19.62
C GLU A 641 -42.79 -43.83 18.61
N ASP A 642 -42.72 -43.42 17.34
CA ASP A 642 -43.02 -44.32 16.24
C ASP A 642 -42.12 -43.95 15.05
N THR A 643 -41.45 -44.97 14.51
CA THR A 643 -40.52 -44.87 13.37
C THR A 643 -41.31 -44.98 12.07
N GLY A 644 -41.04 -44.09 11.10
CA GLY A 644 -41.64 -44.15 9.76
C GLY A 644 -40.64 -43.69 8.70
N ASP A 645 -40.34 -44.60 7.76
CA ASP A 645 -39.30 -44.43 6.75
C ASP A 645 -39.58 -43.32 5.73
N TRP A 646 -38.51 -42.73 5.21
CA TRP A 646 -38.53 -41.97 3.95
C TRP A 646 -37.51 -42.58 2.99
N GLU A 647 -38.01 -43.05 1.85
CA GLU A 647 -37.23 -43.80 0.87
C GLU A 647 -36.13 -42.97 0.21
N ILE A 648 -35.00 -43.62 -0.02
CA ILE A 648 -33.82 -43.08 -0.69
C ILE A 648 -34.03 -43.12 -2.20
N ILE A 649 -33.87 -41.98 -2.88
CA ILE A 649 -33.56 -41.95 -4.31
C ILE A 649 -32.12 -41.44 -4.47
N ASP A 650 -31.21 -42.40 -4.53
CA ASP A 650 -29.80 -42.17 -4.82
C ASP A 650 -29.60 -41.74 -6.27
N LYS A 651 -28.76 -40.72 -6.47
CA LYS A 651 -27.99 -40.57 -7.72
C LYS A 651 -26.61 -40.02 -7.39
N HIS A 652 -25.61 -40.86 -7.63
CA HIS A 652 -24.20 -40.62 -7.33
C HIS A 652 -23.68 -39.28 -7.89
N PHE A 653 -22.91 -38.59 -7.05
CA PHE A 653 -21.68 -37.92 -7.44
C PHE A 653 -20.61 -38.31 -6.43
N GLU A 654 -19.51 -38.90 -6.91
CA GLU A 654 -18.51 -39.54 -6.06
C GLU A 654 -17.57 -38.54 -5.37
N ASP A 655 -17.19 -38.87 -4.14
CA ASP A 655 -16.20 -38.14 -3.35
C ASP A 655 -14.80 -38.18 -3.98
N ASN A 656 -14.10 -37.04 -3.95
CA ASN A 656 -12.64 -37.00 -4.11
C ASN A 656 -12.04 -35.81 -3.31
N CYS A 657 -12.03 -35.93 -1.99
CA CYS A 657 -11.18 -35.11 -1.13
C CYS A 657 -9.95 -35.91 -0.69
N VAL A 658 -8.79 -35.61 -1.28
CA VAL A 658 -7.51 -36.22 -0.89
C VAL A 658 -7.06 -35.65 0.45
N PRO A 659 -6.70 -36.48 1.46
CA PRO A 659 -6.17 -35.99 2.72
C PRO A 659 -4.74 -35.46 2.55
N CYS A 660 -4.42 -34.31 3.16
CA CYS A 660 -3.06 -33.80 3.22
C CYS A 660 -2.17 -34.76 4.02
N SER A 661 -1.18 -35.37 3.35
CA SER A 661 -0.14 -36.18 4.01
C SER A 661 0.81 -35.29 4.81
N SER A 662 1.13 -35.73 6.03
CA SER A 662 2.23 -35.22 6.84
C SER A 662 3.60 -35.65 6.30
N ASP A 663 4.66 -35.20 6.99
CA ASP A 663 6.10 -35.48 6.76
C ASP A 663 6.71 -34.51 5.70
N VAL A 664 7.87 -33.86 5.83
CA VAL A 664 9.08 -33.96 6.67
C VAL A 664 9.60 -32.52 6.93
N ALA A 665 10.16 -32.06 8.06
CA ALA A 665 10.27 -32.56 9.45
C ALA A 665 10.67 -31.36 10.39
N GLN A 666 11.47 -31.60 11.45
CA GLN A 666 11.91 -30.64 12.47
C GLN A 666 13.25 -29.96 12.13
N CYS A 667 13.47 -28.73 12.64
CA CYS A 667 14.82 -28.13 12.73
C CYS A 667 15.00 -27.32 14.03
N SER A 668 16.05 -27.65 14.79
CA SER A 668 16.72 -26.80 15.78
C SER A 668 18.18 -27.30 15.91
N PRO A 669 19.12 -26.44 16.34
CA PRO A 669 20.41 -26.35 15.66
C PRO A 669 21.55 -27.12 16.36
N ASP A 670 22.59 -27.53 15.62
CA ASP A 670 23.96 -27.03 15.85
C ASP A 670 25.04 -27.54 14.85
N SER A 671 26.08 -26.71 14.71
CA SER A 671 27.50 -27.01 14.43
C SER A 671 27.99 -27.91 13.25
N ALA A 672 28.89 -27.30 12.46
CA ALA A 672 30.25 -27.76 12.13
C ALA A 672 30.55 -28.80 10.99
N GLU A 673 31.34 -28.28 10.04
CA GLU A 673 32.57 -28.86 9.44
C GLU A 673 32.60 -30.04 8.44
N ARG A 674 33.31 -29.76 7.33
CA ARG A 674 34.17 -30.64 6.48
C ARG A 674 33.53 -31.81 5.69
N GLY A 675 34.03 -31.99 4.46
CA GLY A 675 34.23 -33.35 3.92
C GLY A 675 34.07 -33.50 2.41
N ASN A 676 35.18 -33.51 1.69
CA ASN A 676 35.30 -33.80 0.25
C ASN A 676 34.80 -35.20 -0.17
N GLU A 677 34.48 -35.31 -1.47
CA GLU A 677 34.76 -36.45 -2.37
C GLU A 677 33.92 -37.76 -2.40
N ARG A 678 33.11 -37.86 -3.47
CA ARG A 678 33.42 -38.66 -4.70
C ARG A 678 32.83 -40.08 -4.89
N TRP A 679 31.77 -40.11 -5.73
CA TRP A 679 31.46 -41.07 -6.82
C TRP A 679 30.82 -42.46 -6.58
N GLY A 680 29.85 -42.76 -7.47
CA GLY A 680 29.28 -44.08 -7.79
C GLY A 680 27.86 -44.31 -7.26
N GLY A 681 26.82 -44.64 -8.05
CA GLY A 681 26.71 -44.77 -9.51
C GLY A 681 25.42 -45.57 -9.89
N LEU A 682 24.95 -45.45 -11.14
CA LEU A 682 23.78 -46.15 -11.76
C LEU A 682 22.38 -45.68 -11.26
N GLY A 683 21.39 -45.41 -12.12
CA GLY A 683 21.40 -45.30 -13.58
C GLY A 683 20.05 -44.88 -14.19
N THR A 684 20.14 -44.14 -15.32
CA THR A 684 19.27 -44.20 -16.52
C THR A 684 17.74 -44.08 -16.39
N ASP A 685 17.18 -42.91 -16.71
CA ASP A 685 16.54 -42.65 -18.02
C ASP A 685 16.04 -41.18 -18.12
N GLU A 686 16.76 -40.33 -18.86
CA GLU A 686 16.33 -38.95 -19.20
C GLU A 686 16.60 -38.63 -20.68
N ASN A 687 15.73 -37.81 -21.28
CA ASN A 687 15.77 -37.45 -22.70
C ASN A 687 17.04 -36.64 -23.08
N PRO A 688 17.74 -36.98 -24.18
CA PRO A 688 18.97 -36.27 -24.57
C PRO A 688 18.82 -34.81 -25.04
N GLU A 689 17.59 -34.30 -25.22
CA GLU A 689 17.35 -32.97 -25.80
C GLU A 689 17.21 -31.86 -24.73
N GLU A 690 16.60 -32.12 -23.57
CA GLU A 690 16.42 -31.11 -22.51
C GLU A 690 17.72 -30.80 -21.74
N ALA A 691 18.61 -31.78 -21.58
CA ALA A 691 19.90 -31.60 -20.92
C ALA A 691 20.85 -30.65 -21.69
N LYS A 692 20.63 -30.47 -23.00
CA LYS A 692 21.48 -29.65 -23.87
C LYS A 692 21.15 -28.16 -23.76
N ASP A 693 19.86 -27.82 -23.76
CA ASP A 693 19.39 -26.43 -23.61
C ASP A 693 19.70 -25.88 -22.21
N SER A 694 19.62 -26.70 -21.16
CA SER A 694 20.02 -26.32 -19.79
C SER A 694 21.49 -25.88 -19.69
N ASP A 695 22.42 -26.64 -20.29
CA ASP A 695 23.85 -26.33 -20.24
C ASP A 695 24.21 -25.14 -21.14
N ASP A 696 23.58 -25.00 -22.31
CA ASP A 696 23.75 -23.83 -23.17
C ASP A 696 23.12 -22.56 -22.55
N HIS A 697 21.99 -22.64 -21.82
CA HIS A 697 21.42 -21.48 -21.12
C HIS A 697 22.30 -21.03 -19.94
N LYS A 698 22.90 -21.96 -19.19
CA LYS A 698 23.94 -21.63 -18.20
C LYS A 698 25.15 -20.97 -18.84
N ARG A 699 25.70 -21.54 -19.91
CA ARG A 699 26.84 -20.95 -20.65
C ARG A 699 26.54 -19.57 -21.21
N VAL A 700 25.34 -19.34 -21.75
CA VAL A 700 24.90 -18.02 -22.24
C VAL A 700 24.77 -17.03 -21.07
N THR A 701 24.23 -17.45 -19.93
CA THR A 701 24.08 -16.61 -18.74
C THR A 701 25.43 -16.23 -18.12
N GLU A 702 26.38 -17.17 -18.09
CA GLU A 702 27.77 -16.91 -17.69
C GLU A 702 28.50 -16.01 -18.70
N LEU A 703 28.30 -16.21 -20.01
CA LEU A 703 28.83 -15.32 -21.06
C LEU A 703 28.31 -13.88 -20.88
N ILE A 704 27.01 -13.72 -20.60
CA ILE A 704 26.37 -12.41 -20.44
C ILE A 704 26.89 -11.70 -19.18
N HIS A 705 27.00 -12.40 -18.05
CA HIS A 705 27.60 -11.86 -16.83
C HIS A 705 29.08 -11.49 -17.03
N GLY A 706 29.87 -12.34 -17.68
CA GLY A 706 31.25 -12.03 -18.03
C GLY A 706 31.36 -10.80 -18.93
N LEU A 707 30.52 -10.71 -19.97
CA LEU A 707 30.46 -9.56 -20.89
C LEU A 707 30.00 -8.26 -20.23
N ASP A 708 29.23 -8.29 -19.16
CA ASP A 708 28.82 -7.09 -18.42
C ASP A 708 29.88 -6.67 -17.38
N MET A 709 30.49 -7.62 -16.67
CA MET A 709 31.64 -7.36 -15.79
C MET A 709 32.79 -6.69 -16.55
N ILE A 710 33.15 -7.21 -17.73
CA ILE A 710 34.20 -6.64 -18.59
C ILE A 710 33.85 -5.22 -19.06
N LYS A 711 32.57 -4.93 -19.37
CA LYS A 711 32.14 -3.55 -19.75
C LYS A 711 32.27 -2.57 -18.59
N LYS A 712 31.86 -2.97 -17.38
CA LYS A 712 31.99 -2.18 -16.15
C LYS A 712 33.46 -1.89 -15.85
N MET A 713 34.36 -2.89 -15.99
CA MET A 713 35.80 -2.72 -15.82
C MET A 713 36.43 -1.75 -16.84
N CYS A 714 36.00 -1.74 -18.10
CA CYS A 714 36.47 -0.73 -19.08
C CYS A 714 36.07 0.71 -18.71
N ILE A 715 34.87 0.90 -18.13
CA ILE A 715 34.41 2.23 -17.70
C ILE A 715 35.21 2.68 -16.47
N PHE A 716 35.44 1.77 -15.52
CA PHE A 716 36.24 2.00 -14.32
C PHE A 716 37.70 2.35 -14.66
N SER A 717 38.30 1.63 -15.62
CA SER A 717 39.63 1.92 -16.19
C SER A 717 39.73 3.36 -16.72
N ALA A 718 38.81 3.76 -17.61
CA ALA A 718 38.79 5.10 -18.19
C ALA A 718 38.53 6.21 -17.16
N CYS A 719 37.70 5.96 -16.14
CA CYS A 719 37.48 6.92 -15.05
C CYS A 719 38.77 7.12 -14.22
N GLY A 720 39.52 6.06 -13.95
CA GLY A 720 40.83 6.14 -13.29
C GLY A 720 41.82 7.01 -14.08
N GLN A 721 41.98 6.75 -15.38
CA GLN A 721 42.84 7.56 -16.26
C GLN A 721 42.47 9.05 -16.24
N ILE A 722 41.18 9.39 -16.31
CA ILE A 722 40.73 10.79 -16.29
C ILE A 722 41.11 11.47 -14.97
N VAL A 723 40.95 10.80 -13.83
CA VAL A 723 41.33 11.35 -12.52
C VAL A 723 42.83 11.57 -12.42
N PHE A 724 43.66 10.58 -12.77
CA PHE A 724 45.12 10.73 -12.70
C PHE A 724 45.65 11.77 -13.70
N GLY A 725 45.12 11.79 -14.93
CA GLY A 725 45.50 12.76 -15.97
C GLY A 725 45.17 14.20 -15.58
N VAL A 726 44.00 14.47 -14.99
CA VAL A 726 43.63 15.82 -14.51
C VAL A 726 44.54 16.28 -13.36
N VAL A 727 44.87 15.41 -12.42
CA VAL A 727 45.81 15.73 -11.32
C VAL A 727 47.21 16.04 -11.87
N MET A 728 47.69 15.23 -12.81
CA MET A 728 49.01 15.40 -13.43
C MET A 728 49.09 16.71 -14.23
N VAL A 729 48.07 17.01 -15.06
CA VAL A 729 47.93 18.31 -15.75
C VAL A 729 47.95 19.48 -14.77
N GLY A 730 47.26 19.36 -13.62
CA GLY A 730 47.30 20.34 -12.55
C GLY A 730 48.72 20.59 -12.02
N CYS A 731 49.47 19.52 -11.69
CA CYS A 731 50.86 19.60 -11.26
C CYS A 731 51.76 20.28 -12.30
N LEU A 732 51.63 19.94 -13.58
CA LEU A 732 52.45 20.56 -14.64
C LEU A 732 52.07 22.03 -14.92
N ILE A 733 50.80 22.42 -14.82
CA ILE A 733 50.40 23.84 -14.88
C ILE A 733 51.01 24.62 -13.71
N LEU A 734 50.93 24.09 -12.48
CA LEU A 734 51.55 24.67 -11.28
C LEU A 734 53.09 24.72 -11.36
N THR A 735 53.70 23.93 -12.24
CA THR A 735 55.14 23.96 -12.56
C THR A 735 55.46 24.97 -13.67
N ALA A 736 54.55 25.19 -14.62
CA ALA A 736 54.73 26.11 -15.74
C ALA A 736 54.53 27.59 -15.36
N VAL A 737 53.57 27.89 -14.49
CA VAL A 737 53.30 29.25 -13.97
C VAL A 737 54.55 29.92 -13.37
N PRO A 738 55.29 29.29 -12.42
CA PRO A 738 56.57 29.82 -11.95
C PRO A 738 57.59 30.05 -13.08
N THR A 739 57.66 29.11 -14.04
CA THR A 739 58.73 29.04 -15.04
C THR A 739 58.63 30.12 -16.14
N PHE A 740 57.43 30.64 -16.42
CA PHE A 740 57.25 31.70 -17.42
C PHE A 740 57.37 33.12 -16.87
N ASN A 741 56.89 33.38 -15.64
CA ASN A 741 56.82 34.75 -15.10
C ASN A 741 57.91 35.10 -14.06
N GLY A 742 58.75 34.15 -13.64
CA GLY A 742 59.90 34.41 -12.75
C GLY A 742 59.58 34.86 -11.32
N LYS A 743 58.30 35.13 -11.02
CA LYS A 743 57.76 35.46 -9.70
C LYS A 743 56.50 34.64 -9.42
N MET A 744 56.53 33.84 -8.36
CA MET A 744 55.35 33.26 -7.72
C MET A 744 55.14 33.94 -6.38
N LEU A 745 53.92 34.42 -6.14
CA LEU A 745 53.53 35.08 -4.89
C LEU A 745 53.47 34.03 -3.77
N LYS A 746 54.04 34.34 -2.59
CA LYS A 746 53.91 33.48 -1.40
C LYS A 746 52.42 33.27 -1.08
N TRP A 747 52.05 32.10 -0.58
CA TRP A 747 50.65 31.71 -0.28
C TRP A 747 49.89 32.72 0.60
N GLY A 748 50.58 33.46 1.47
CA GLY A 748 49.99 34.55 2.26
C GLY A 748 49.55 35.78 1.44
N CYS A 749 50.25 36.09 0.34
CA CYS A 749 49.96 37.26 -0.50
C CYS A 749 48.75 37.06 -1.43
N ILE A 750 48.25 35.81 -1.55
CA ILE A 750 46.92 35.51 -2.15
C ILE A 750 45.78 35.98 -1.23
N LYS A 751 46.02 36.15 0.08
CA LYS A 751 45.02 36.62 1.05
C LYS A 751 45.12 38.10 1.38
N ASP A 752 46.31 38.72 1.27
CA ASP A 752 46.48 40.16 1.46
C ASP A 752 47.62 40.70 0.58
N ILE A 753 47.28 41.62 -0.33
CA ILE A 753 48.17 42.16 -1.36
C ILE A 753 49.23 43.11 -0.76
N LYS A 754 49.00 43.69 0.43
CA LYS A 754 49.89 44.73 0.98
C LYS A 754 51.24 44.23 1.51
N ASN A 755 51.42 42.92 1.71
CA ASN A 755 52.63 42.34 2.31
C ASN A 755 53.59 41.71 1.28
N CYS A 756 53.58 42.19 0.04
CA CYS A 756 54.45 41.70 -1.04
C CYS A 756 55.58 42.69 -1.37
N GLU A 757 56.73 42.52 -0.70
CA GLU A 757 58.02 43.07 -1.17
C GLU A 757 59.08 41.95 -1.32
N ASP A 758 60.02 42.19 -2.24
CA ASP A 758 60.96 41.18 -2.73
C ASP A 758 62.03 40.80 -1.70
N SER A 759 62.27 39.50 -1.54
CA SER A 759 63.51 38.97 -0.97
C SER A 759 63.98 37.76 -1.77
N THR A 760 65.23 37.81 -2.24
CA THR A 760 65.91 36.76 -3.00
C THR A 760 65.90 35.41 -2.29
N ASP A 761 65.16 34.44 -2.82
CA ASP A 761 65.31 33.03 -2.40
C ASP A 761 64.92 32.06 -3.54
N HIS A 762 65.74 32.04 -4.60
CA HIS A 762 65.53 31.16 -5.77
C HIS A 762 65.66 29.65 -5.43
N GLU A 763 66.18 29.29 -4.26
CA GLU A 763 66.37 27.88 -3.88
C GLU A 763 65.04 27.21 -3.49
N GLY A 764 64.17 27.91 -2.76
CA GLY A 764 62.81 27.43 -2.43
C GLY A 764 61.93 27.26 -3.68
N TYR A 765 62.12 28.12 -4.68
CA TYR A 765 61.48 28.00 -5.99
C TYR A 765 61.90 26.71 -6.71
N LEU A 766 63.20 26.42 -6.81
CA LEU A 766 63.72 25.25 -7.52
C LEU A 766 63.27 23.94 -6.85
N LYS A 767 63.21 23.92 -5.51
CA LYS A 767 62.67 22.80 -4.71
C LYS A 767 61.17 22.59 -4.98
N THR A 768 60.39 23.66 -5.07
CA THR A 768 58.94 23.58 -5.34
C THR A 768 58.67 23.02 -6.75
N VAL A 769 59.40 23.50 -7.77
CA VAL A 769 59.35 22.97 -9.14
C VAL A 769 59.76 21.49 -9.18
N ALA A 770 60.84 21.11 -8.48
CA ALA A 770 61.26 19.71 -8.39
C ALA A 770 60.19 18.80 -7.76
N ILE A 771 59.54 19.24 -6.68
CA ILE A 771 58.48 18.49 -6.01
C ILE A 771 57.29 18.25 -6.96
N PHE A 772 56.82 19.28 -7.67
CA PHE A 772 55.70 19.12 -8.60
C PHE A 772 56.06 18.29 -9.84
N MET A 773 57.29 18.37 -10.35
CA MET A 773 57.77 17.47 -11.41
C MET A 773 57.85 16.01 -10.96
N CYS A 774 58.35 15.75 -9.74
CA CYS A 774 58.37 14.41 -9.15
C CYS A 774 56.97 13.85 -8.89
N LEU A 775 56.03 14.70 -8.44
CA LEU A 775 54.62 14.32 -8.29
C LEU A 775 53.95 14.02 -9.64
N ALA A 776 54.19 14.84 -10.67
CA ALA A 776 53.69 14.59 -12.01
C ALA A 776 54.20 13.26 -12.57
N LEU A 777 55.51 12.98 -12.44
CA LEU A 777 56.11 11.70 -12.81
C LEU A 777 55.51 10.52 -12.04
N LEU A 778 55.27 10.67 -10.73
CA LEU A 778 54.66 9.62 -9.90
C LEU A 778 53.24 9.28 -10.37
N PHE A 779 52.39 10.29 -10.62
CA PHE A 779 51.03 10.06 -11.12
C PHE A 779 50.99 9.49 -12.54
N GLU A 780 51.95 9.85 -13.41
CA GLU A 780 52.08 9.25 -14.73
C GLU A 780 52.51 7.77 -14.66
N ILE A 781 53.42 7.40 -13.74
CA ILE A 781 53.79 6.00 -13.46
C ILE A 781 52.58 5.21 -12.93
N ILE A 782 51.77 5.81 -12.04
CA ILE A 782 50.53 5.19 -11.54
C ILE A 782 49.54 4.98 -12.69
N ALA A 783 49.36 5.97 -13.57
CA ALA A 783 48.51 5.84 -14.76
C ALA A 783 49.00 4.74 -15.71
N LEU A 784 50.30 4.69 -15.99
CA LEU A 784 50.92 3.63 -16.80
C LEU A 784 50.71 2.24 -16.18
N ALA A 785 50.96 2.08 -14.88
CA ALA A 785 50.74 0.81 -14.16
C ALA A 785 49.27 0.39 -14.18
N TRP A 786 48.34 1.34 -14.01
CA TRP A 786 46.89 1.11 -14.10
C TRP A 786 46.46 0.67 -15.50
N ASN A 787 47.02 1.29 -16.54
CA ASN A 787 46.76 0.96 -17.95
C ASN A 787 47.31 -0.44 -18.31
N VAL A 788 48.48 -0.81 -17.76
CA VAL A 788 49.08 -2.14 -17.92
C VAL A 788 48.27 -3.21 -17.16
N PHE A 789 47.88 -2.95 -15.91
CA PHE A 789 47.02 -3.86 -15.13
C PHE A 789 45.67 -4.10 -15.83
N THR A 790 45.02 -3.03 -16.31
CA THR A 790 43.75 -3.15 -17.03
C THR A 790 43.91 -3.77 -18.41
N PHE A 791 45.07 -3.66 -19.07
CA PHE A 791 45.42 -4.43 -20.27
C PHE A 791 45.52 -5.93 -19.99
N PHE A 792 46.19 -6.35 -18.91
CA PHE A 792 46.29 -7.77 -18.53
C PHE A 792 44.97 -8.35 -18.00
N ALA A 793 44.20 -7.60 -17.21
CA ALA A 793 42.88 -8.01 -16.75
C ALA A 793 41.87 -8.15 -17.91
N CYS A 794 42.05 -7.37 -18.98
CA CYS A 794 41.24 -7.46 -20.21
C CYS A 794 41.93 -8.32 -21.29
N CYS A 795 42.19 -9.60 -20.98
CA CYS A 795 42.79 -10.56 -21.91
C CYS A 795 42.17 -10.50 -23.32
N CYS A 796 43.00 -10.06 -24.28
CA CYS A 796 42.78 -10.18 -25.73
C CYS A 796 41.51 -9.53 -26.35
N LYS A 797 41.43 -8.18 -26.39
CA LYS A 797 40.85 -7.47 -27.55
C LYS A 797 41.75 -6.36 -28.10
N LYS A 798 41.75 -6.20 -29.42
CA LYS A 798 42.98 -5.91 -30.20
C LYS A 798 43.30 -4.43 -30.46
N TYR A 799 42.48 -3.46 -30.03
CA TYR A 799 42.54 -2.09 -30.59
C TYR A 799 42.48 -0.85 -29.67
N LEU A 800 42.05 -0.92 -28.39
CA LEU A 800 41.74 0.32 -27.62
C LEU A 800 42.68 0.66 -26.45
N THR A 801 43.17 -0.33 -25.68
CA THR A 801 44.09 -0.08 -24.55
C THR A 801 45.55 0.07 -24.98
N ARG A 802 45.92 -0.48 -26.15
CA ARG A 802 47.31 -0.42 -26.66
C ARG A 802 47.80 1.01 -26.94
N PRO A 803 47.03 1.91 -27.58
CA PRO A 803 47.47 3.29 -27.80
C PRO A 803 47.67 4.06 -26.49
N LEU A 804 46.77 3.88 -25.52
CA LEU A 804 46.83 4.54 -24.21
C LEU A 804 48.09 4.13 -23.44
N VAL A 805 48.36 2.83 -23.32
CA VAL A 805 49.59 2.31 -22.67
C VAL A 805 50.87 2.86 -23.34
N ILE A 806 50.88 2.99 -24.67
CA ILE A 806 52.02 3.54 -25.41
C ILE A 806 52.17 5.05 -25.15
N LEU A 807 51.08 5.81 -25.11
CA LEU A 807 51.10 7.25 -24.83
C LEU A 807 51.60 7.55 -23.41
N SER A 808 51.03 6.91 -22.37
CA SER A 808 51.50 7.11 -20.99
C SER A 808 52.95 6.64 -20.80
N LEU A 809 53.40 5.60 -21.51
CA LEU A 809 54.80 5.15 -21.48
C LEU A 809 55.74 6.22 -22.05
N ILE A 810 55.42 6.80 -23.20
CA ILE A 810 56.24 7.86 -23.82
C ILE A 810 56.25 9.11 -22.92
N ALA A 811 55.08 9.52 -22.39
CA ALA A 811 54.99 10.65 -21.46
C ALA A 811 55.81 10.42 -20.19
N THR A 812 55.75 9.22 -19.60
CA THR A 812 56.59 8.80 -18.45
C THR A 812 58.07 8.94 -18.76
N ILE A 813 58.53 8.43 -19.92
CA ILE A 813 59.94 8.50 -20.33
C ILE A 813 60.38 9.96 -20.52
N MET A 814 59.54 10.80 -21.14
CA MET A 814 59.86 12.22 -21.33
C MET A 814 59.92 13.00 -20.01
N LEU A 815 59.02 12.73 -19.05
CA LEU A 815 59.06 13.32 -17.70
C LEU A 815 60.27 12.83 -16.92
N LEU A 816 60.61 11.54 -16.99
CA LEU A 816 61.79 10.97 -16.33
C LEU A 816 63.08 11.62 -16.86
N ILE A 817 63.22 11.78 -18.18
CA ILE A 817 64.35 12.48 -18.79
C ILE A 817 64.36 13.97 -18.38
N ALA A 818 63.20 14.64 -18.32
CA ALA A 818 63.11 16.03 -17.88
C ALA A 818 63.56 16.19 -16.42
N VAL A 819 63.12 15.31 -15.52
CA VAL A 819 63.54 15.28 -14.09
C VAL A 819 65.04 15.00 -13.96
N ILE A 820 65.59 14.05 -14.71
CA ILE A 820 67.03 13.74 -14.68
C ILE A 820 67.86 14.93 -15.16
N ILE A 821 67.51 15.54 -16.31
CA ILE A 821 68.26 16.70 -16.82
C ILE A 821 68.13 17.89 -15.86
N TYR A 822 66.96 18.12 -15.26
CA TYR A 822 66.74 19.17 -14.27
C TYR A 822 67.55 18.94 -12.98
N GLY A 823 67.66 17.69 -12.51
CA GLY A 823 68.44 17.33 -11.34
C GLY A 823 69.97 17.35 -11.55
N VAL A 824 70.45 17.15 -12.79
CA VAL A 824 71.88 17.10 -13.11
C VAL A 824 72.43 18.46 -13.59
N ASN A 825 71.71 19.21 -14.42
CA ASN A 825 72.15 20.51 -14.93
C ASN A 825 71.66 21.67 -14.05
N ASN A 826 72.37 21.92 -12.94
CA ASN A 826 71.95 22.90 -11.95
C ASN A 826 72.13 24.38 -12.39
N LYS A 827 72.81 24.65 -13.52
CA LYS A 827 72.91 25.98 -14.15
C LYS A 827 72.88 25.87 -15.69
N ASP A 828 72.27 26.86 -16.34
CA ASP A 828 72.36 27.22 -17.77
C ASP A 828 71.71 26.34 -18.87
N SER A 829 70.81 25.39 -18.56
CA SER A 829 69.99 24.73 -19.62
C SER A 829 68.52 24.43 -19.29
N ILE A 830 67.89 25.29 -18.48
CA ILE A 830 66.48 25.19 -18.06
C ILE A 830 65.49 25.05 -19.24
N LYS A 831 65.81 25.61 -20.42
CA LYS A 831 64.94 25.54 -21.60
C LYS A 831 64.67 24.11 -22.11
N LYS A 832 65.62 23.16 -21.99
CA LYS A 832 65.43 21.80 -22.53
C LYS A 832 64.46 20.94 -21.68
N PRO A 833 64.64 20.79 -20.34
CA PRO A 833 63.67 20.10 -19.49
C PRO A 833 62.25 20.67 -19.59
N PHE A 834 62.15 21.99 -19.75
CA PHE A 834 60.89 22.69 -19.90
C PHE A 834 60.11 22.25 -21.15
N TRP A 835 60.73 22.28 -22.32
CA TRP A 835 60.08 21.81 -23.56
C TRP A 835 59.78 20.30 -23.55
N LEU A 836 60.64 19.48 -22.93
CA LEU A 836 60.33 18.06 -22.70
C LEU A 836 59.08 17.86 -21.82
N SER A 837 58.93 18.67 -20.76
CA SER A 837 57.77 18.63 -19.87
C SER A 837 56.49 19.12 -20.56
N ILE A 838 56.58 20.12 -21.45
CA ILE A 838 55.45 20.56 -22.29
C ILE A 838 55.04 19.44 -23.26
N CYS A 839 55.99 18.78 -23.92
CA CYS A 839 55.66 17.67 -24.82
C CYS A 839 54.99 16.51 -24.09
N ALA A 840 55.45 16.17 -22.87
CA ALA A 840 54.79 15.18 -22.03
C ALA A 840 53.38 15.61 -21.61
N LEU A 841 53.18 16.88 -21.23
CA LEU A 841 51.87 17.44 -20.92
C LEU A 841 50.89 17.31 -22.09
N VAL A 842 51.34 17.60 -23.33
CA VAL A 842 50.51 17.47 -24.53
C VAL A 842 50.13 16.01 -24.78
N LEU A 843 51.07 15.07 -24.62
CA LEU A 843 50.79 13.64 -24.80
C LEU A 843 49.78 13.10 -23.79
N ALA A 844 49.91 13.46 -22.51
CA ALA A 844 48.98 13.03 -21.47
C ALA A 844 47.62 13.77 -21.53
N ALA A 845 47.58 15.00 -22.02
CA ALA A 845 46.31 15.68 -22.34
C ALA A 845 45.57 14.96 -23.48
N VAL A 846 46.30 14.50 -24.52
CA VAL A 846 45.75 13.65 -25.58
C VAL A 846 45.27 12.30 -25.02
N ASP A 847 46.05 11.64 -24.16
CA ASP A 847 45.66 10.38 -23.49
C ASP A 847 44.35 10.54 -22.69
N THR A 848 44.26 11.62 -21.90
CA THR A 848 43.06 11.99 -21.11
C THR A 848 41.85 12.26 -22.00
N VAL A 849 42.03 12.96 -23.13
CA VAL A 849 40.95 13.25 -24.09
C VAL A 849 40.49 11.98 -24.79
N ILE A 850 41.38 11.06 -25.16
CA ILE A 850 41.00 9.77 -25.74
C ILE A 850 40.22 8.94 -24.71
N ALA A 851 40.68 8.86 -23.46
CA ALA A 851 39.94 8.18 -22.39
C ALA A 851 38.53 8.77 -22.16
N ALA A 852 38.41 10.11 -22.16
CA ALA A 852 37.12 10.81 -22.06
C ALA A 852 36.20 10.53 -23.26
N LEU A 853 36.73 10.55 -24.49
CA LEU A 853 35.97 10.22 -25.70
C LEU A 853 35.52 8.75 -25.72
N VAL A 854 36.30 7.82 -25.19
CA VAL A 854 35.89 6.41 -25.03
C VAL A 854 34.75 6.28 -24.02
N CYS A 855 34.81 7.02 -22.91
CA CYS A 855 33.76 7.04 -21.90
C CYS A 855 32.45 7.67 -22.43
N LEU A 856 32.55 8.74 -23.22
CA LEU A 856 31.41 9.44 -23.83
C LEU A 856 30.83 8.72 -25.05
N GLY A 857 31.66 8.13 -25.91
CA GLY A 857 31.24 7.38 -27.09
C GLY A 857 30.40 6.16 -26.73
N LYS A 858 30.78 5.45 -25.65
CA LYS A 858 29.96 4.37 -25.09
C LYS A 858 28.64 4.88 -24.49
N ARG A 859 28.58 6.10 -23.92
CA ARG A 859 27.32 6.73 -23.47
C ARG A 859 26.39 7.07 -24.65
N ARG A 860 26.91 7.49 -25.81
CA ARG A 860 26.09 7.75 -27.01
C ARG A 860 25.49 6.45 -27.56
N LEU A 861 26.30 5.40 -27.69
CA LEU A 861 25.81 4.04 -27.96
C LEU A 861 24.81 3.53 -26.89
N TYR A 862 24.92 3.96 -25.62
CA TYR A 862 23.93 3.62 -24.58
C TYR A 862 22.58 4.35 -24.73
N LYS A 863 22.54 5.45 -25.50
CA LYS A 863 21.30 6.14 -25.87
C LYS A 863 20.65 5.46 -27.08
N ASP A 864 21.43 5.12 -28.10
CA ASP A 864 20.92 4.53 -29.35
C ASP A 864 20.64 3.01 -29.23
N SER A 865 21.38 2.28 -28.39
CA SER A 865 21.13 0.84 -28.16
C SER A 865 19.90 0.53 -27.30
N ARG A 866 19.26 1.53 -26.68
CA ARG A 866 17.89 1.37 -26.14
C ARG A 866 16.83 1.22 -27.22
N VAL A 867 17.13 1.65 -28.45
CA VAL A 867 16.20 1.60 -29.59
C VAL A 867 16.47 0.39 -30.49
N TYR A 868 17.72 -0.07 -30.60
CA TYR A 868 18.11 -1.10 -31.57
C TYR A 868 18.23 -2.55 -31.06
N LYS A 869 18.24 -2.81 -29.74
CA LYS A 869 18.57 -4.17 -29.22
C LYS A 869 17.43 -5.16 -29.01
N ILE A 870 16.17 -4.77 -29.24
CA ILE A 870 15.03 -5.70 -29.17
C ILE A 870 14.84 -6.46 -30.50
N ASN A 871 15.19 -5.85 -31.64
CA ASN A 871 14.91 -6.41 -32.97
C ASN A 871 15.96 -7.40 -33.51
N ASP A 872 17.24 -7.29 -33.13
CA ASP A 872 18.31 -8.07 -33.77
C ASP A 872 18.59 -9.44 -33.12
N VAL A 873 18.10 -9.71 -31.90
CA VAL A 873 18.24 -11.04 -31.27
C VAL A 873 17.27 -12.05 -31.91
N TYR A 874 16.03 -11.64 -32.20
CA TYR A 874 15.04 -12.50 -32.87
C TYR A 874 15.27 -12.68 -34.37
N ARG A 875 16.20 -11.93 -34.98
CA ARG A 875 16.45 -11.96 -36.43
C ARG A 875 17.62 -12.86 -36.85
N SER A 876 18.54 -13.21 -35.93
CA SER A 876 19.64 -14.12 -36.25
C SER A 876 19.21 -15.58 -36.33
N ASP A 877 18.24 -15.99 -35.51
CA ASP A 877 17.93 -17.42 -35.34
C ASP A 877 17.02 -17.93 -36.47
N SER A 878 16.13 -17.08 -37.00
CA SER A 878 15.30 -17.42 -38.18
C SER A 878 16.10 -17.59 -39.48
N ILE A 879 17.36 -17.14 -39.53
CA ILE A 879 18.23 -17.23 -40.72
C ILE A 879 19.19 -18.42 -40.63
N ARG A 880 19.38 -19.02 -39.45
CA ARG A 880 20.24 -20.21 -39.27
C ARG A 880 19.54 -21.57 -39.36
N GLN A 881 18.21 -21.62 -39.41
CA GLN A 881 17.43 -22.85 -39.65
C GLN A 881 16.97 -23.04 -41.12
N LYS A 882 17.53 -22.28 -42.08
CA LYS A 882 17.23 -22.43 -43.52
C LYS A 882 18.48 -22.48 -44.42
N LYS A 883 19.54 -23.14 -43.96
CA LYS A 883 20.67 -23.61 -44.78
C LYS A 883 21.22 -24.92 -44.24
#